data_AF-A0A972D9L5-F1
#
_entry.id   AF-A0A972D9L5-F1
#
_cell.length_a   1.000
_cell.length_b   1.000
_cell.length_c   1.000
_cell.angle_alpha   90.00
_cell.angle_beta   90.00
_cell.angle_gamma   90.00
#
_symmetry.space_group_name_H-M   'P 1'
#
loop_
_entity.id
_entity.type
_entity.pdbx_description
1 polymer ?
#
loop_
_entity_poly.entity_id
_entity_poly.type
_entity_poly.pdbx_seq_one_letter_code
_entity_poly.pdbx_strand_id
1 'polypeptide(L)'
;MAAGDVPLAYASFEVAAASPTPDIVVEARVGLARAEVILDPRAALPKVERLVQDYPELPQTAEILHLLATQLEHGEDTVAKAVDLHRSVDLTWPWTAEARRSREHLAALASRGVRVPPLTEAERVDRASRLVRLGSPDKGKEAVEQLLASPPKSPVEQRRMHELAARVARNEGDFAAMAYHQALAAGAPPPVTREPTEAEIQRILVNIRRGVPLKRLGGPGLLQYAQTASRFGAHRFVEAALDAAMGRPLPPEVIFDLAMVAAGSDLDAKVEKLLRPLAARRDALGRGARYHRARALERMGELEAARALYLEVTEERPDDYYALWARQRIDDLRGTASESVRVASSAPILPPRAPAKKPNLTYPPFAEVALNREVSASPAAEASLEEIADKLRGVVSLHGEAYPQLPRAEALLRLGDVDGAQLELYEAYVAYRAAIRRPLRRAGLVSVAEGAHRRYAPPFAAEHRARRELDDLSREIIADVAAAIGDWGTAIGISDRYHPDDRPRAYEKEILAAAERHGIDPNLLFAVMRVESVYQRRIVSHAGAIGLTQIMPRTGRLIAQARGIEDFTPADLLDPEVNIDFAAWYLAQLIARFDGHVPLAIASYNGGPHNVSAWIDAHAKTLPLDALLERIPFTETHRYVRRVLGHYEHYRVRDGMPMVALGLELPEPARHAIRF
;
A
#
# COMPACT_ATOMS: atom_id res chain seq x y z
N MET A 1 -32.77 -24.73 19.97
CA MET A 1 -33.96 -24.35 19.18
C MET A 1 -33.46 -23.78 17.86
N ALA A 2 -34.16 -24.07 16.75
CA ALA A 2 -33.78 -23.75 15.37
C ALA A 2 -34.00 -22.26 15.03
N ALA A 3 -33.68 -21.88 13.78
CA ALA A 3 -33.64 -20.53 13.17
C ALA A 3 -34.96 -19.70 13.18
N GLY A 4 -35.70 -19.66 14.28
CA GLY A 4 -36.97 -18.94 14.44
C GLY A 4 -36.97 -17.77 15.42
N ASP A 5 -35.91 -17.52 16.19
CA ASP A 5 -35.96 -16.58 17.33
C ASP A 5 -35.39 -15.17 17.07
N VAL A 6 -34.99 -14.86 15.83
CA VAL A 6 -34.59 -13.49 15.43
C VAL A 6 -35.69 -12.43 15.67
N PRO A 7 -37.00 -12.73 15.53
CA PRO A 7 -38.06 -11.76 15.83
C PRO A 7 -38.13 -11.34 17.32
N LEU A 8 -37.68 -12.18 18.25
CA LEU A 8 -37.74 -11.86 19.70
C LEU A 8 -36.69 -10.83 20.12
N ALA A 9 -35.52 -10.82 19.48
CA ALA A 9 -34.52 -9.77 19.69
C ALA A 9 -35.01 -8.42 19.12
N TYR A 10 -35.73 -8.46 17.99
CA TYR A 10 -36.38 -7.30 17.38
C TYR A 10 -37.53 -6.74 18.24
N ALA A 11 -38.39 -7.62 18.79
CA ALA A 11 -39.49 -7.24 19.68
C ALA A 11 -39.02 -6.73 21.05
N SER A 12 -37.89 -7.21 21.54
CA SER A 12 -37.28 -6.71 22.79
C SER A 12 -36.76 -5.27 22.67
N PHE A 13 -36.47 -4.83 21.43
CA PHE A 13 -36.01 -3.47 21.13
C PHE A 13 -37.18 -2.45 21.07
N GLU A 14 -38.36 -2.87 20.60
CA GLU A 14 -39.59 -2.04 20.61
C GLU A 14 -40.08 -1.72 22.03
N VAL A 15 -39.92 -2.64 22.98
CA VAL A 15 -40.39 -2.45 24.37
C VAL A 15 -39.57 -1.39 25.14
N ALA A 16 -38.34 -1.10 24.71
CA ALA A 16 -37.49 -0.09 25.35
C ALA A 16 -37.92 1.37 25.04
N ALA A 17 -38.84 1.58 24.09
CA ALA A 17 -39.15 2.89 23.49
C ALA A 17 -40.37 3.63 24.07
N ALA A 18 -40.91 3.26 25.24
CA ALA A 18 -42.03 3.99 25.84
C ALA A 18 -41.69 4.52 27.24
N SER A 19 -41.39 5.82 27.36
CA SER A 19 -41.36 6.56 28.63
C SER A 19 -42.06 7.92 28.45
N PRO A 20 -42.87 8.42 29.40
CA PRO A 20 -43.83 9.50 29.15
C PRO A 20 -43.34 10.93 29.53
N THR A 21 -42.04 11.20 29.66
CA THR A 21 -41.50 12.53 30.09
C THR A 21 -40.06 12.79 29.58
N PRO A 22 -39.63 14.06 29.43
CA PRO A 22 -39.00 14.62 28.23
C PRO A 22 -37.53 14.23 28.00
N ASP A 23 -37.16 14.28 26.71
CA ASP A 23 -36.36 13.26 26.02
C ASP A 23 -34.93 13.72 25.66
N ILE A 24 -33.93 12.85 25.85
CA ILE A 24 -32.68 12.87 25.06
C ILE A 24 -32.91 11.96 23.85
N VAL A 25 -33.00 12.49 22.63
CA VAL A 25 -33.14 11.67 21.40
C VAL A 25 -31.76 11.43 20.79
N VAL A 26 -31.36 10.17 20.61
CA VAL A 26 -30.12 9.78 19.92
C VAL A 26 -30.47 8.90 18.72
N GLU A 27 -30.09 9.29 17.50
CA GLU A 27 -30.21 8.41 16.33
C GLU A 27 -29.08 7.36 16.31
N ALA A 28 -29.41 6.11 16.60
CA ALA A 28 -28.53 4.95 16.45
C ALA A 28 -28.69 4.30 15.07
N ARG A 29 -27.57 3.83 14.48
CA ARG A 29 -27.55 3.22 13.14
C ARG A 29 -26.87 1.86 13.18
N VAL A 30 -27.57 0.81 12.75
CA VAL A 30 -27.05 -0.57 12.65
C VAL A 30 -27.27 -1.09 11.23
N GLY A 31 -26.20 -1.15 10.43
CA GLY A 31 -26.32 -1.44 8.99
C GLY A 31 -27.11 -0.33 8.26
N LEU A 32 -28.19 -0.71 7.56
CA LEU A 32 -29.12 0.23 6.92
C LEU A 32 -30.27 0.69 7.85
N ALA A 33 -30.42 0.11 9.04
CA ALA A 33 -31.51 0.45 9.97
C ALA A 33 -31.17 1.68 10.82
N ARG A 34 -32.18 2.54 11.04
CA ARG A 34 -32.14 3.70 11.95
C ARG A 34 -33.07 3.43 13.15
N ALA A 35 -32.64 3.80 14.35
CA ALA A 35 -33.46 3.78 15.57
C ALA A 35 -33.22 5.04 16.39
N GLU A 36 -34.28 5.64 16.94
CA GLU A 36 -34.17 6.73 17.92
C GLU A 36 -34.13 6.14 19.34
N VAL A 37 -33.14 6.55 20.13
CA VAL A 37 -32.95 6.13 21.53
C VAL A 37 -33.28 7.31 22.42
N ILE A 38 -34.31 7.15 23.26
CA ILE A 38 -34.78 8.17 24.21
C ILE A 38 -34.25 7.87 25.62
N LEU A 39 -33.52 8.81 26.26
CA LEU A 39 -32.91 8.62 27.59
C LEU A 39 -33.39 9.63 28.65
N ASP A 40 -33.70 9.15 29.87
CA ASP A 40 -34.06 9.95 31.07
C ASP A 40 -32.81 10.40 31.87
N PRO A 41 -32.56 11.71 32.11
CA PRO A 41 -31.33 12.22 32.73
C PRO A 41 -30.92 11.60 34.07
N ARG A 42 -31.86 11.17 34.93
CA ARG A 42 -31.53 10.66 36.29
C ARG A 42 -31.36 9.15 36.35
N ALA A 43 -32.06 8.41 35.48
CA ALA A 43 -31.97 6.94 35.38
C ALA A 43 -31.09 6.46 34.21
N ALA A 44 -30.68 7.37 33.32
CA ALA A 44 -29.88 7.05 32.13
C ALA A 44 -28.43 6.77 32.44
N LEU A 45 -27.82 7.33 33.50
CA LEU A 45 -26.38 7.22 33.71
C LEU A 45 -25.90 5.76 33.81
N PRO A 46 -26.49 4.88 34.65
CA PRO A 46 -26.10 3.47 34.68
C PRO A 46 -26.49 2.73 33.39
N LYS A 47 -27.55 3.16 32.69
CA LYS A 47 -28.03 2.53 31.45
C LYS A 47 -27.15 2.89 30.25
N VAL A 48 -26.66 4.13 30.18
CA VAL A 48 -25.74 4.64 29.17
C VAL A 48 -24.35 4.11 29.44
N GLU A 49 -23.91 4.06 30.70
CA GLU A 49 -22.66 3.39 31.06
C GLU A 49 -22.71 1.91 30.73
N ARG A 50 -23.81 1.23 31.05
CA ARG A 50 -24.04 -0.15 30.63
C ARG A 50 -24.12 -0.27 29.10
N LEU A 51 -24.80 0.63 28.39
CA LEU A 51 -24.88 0.64 26.92
C LEU A 51 -23.49 0.82 26.29
N VAL A 52 -22.65 1.70 26.81
CA VAL A 52 -21.28 1.92 26.34
C VAL A 52 -20.34 0.79 26.78
N GLN A 53 -20.60 0.13 27.92
CA GLN A 53 -19.84 -1.05 28.36
C GLN A 53 -20.20 -2.31 27.56
N ASP A 54 -21.49 -2.51 27.26
CA ASP A 54 -22.04 -3.64 26.53
C ASP A 54 -21.81 -3.47 25.02
N TYR A 55 -21.84 -2.23 24.53
CA TYR A 55 -21.65 -1.86 23.12
C TYR A 55 -20.60 -0.74 22.96
N PRO A 56 -19.33 -0.96 23.34
CA PRO A 56 -18.25 0.04 23.27
C PRO A 56 -17.89 0.48 21.84
N GLU A 57 -18.54 -0.14 20.85
CA GLU A 57 -18.33 0.05 19.41
C GLU A 57 -19.44 0.87 18.75
N LEU A 58 -20.38 1.43 19.52
CA LEU A 58 -21.45 2.25 18.96
C LEU A 58 -20.90 3.47 18.21
N PRO A 59 -21.39 3.76 17.00
CA PRO A 59 -21.03 4.95 16.25
C PRO A 59 -21.07 6.25 17.05
N GLN A 60 -22.14 6.38 17.81
CA GLN A 60 -22.53 7.57 18.56
C GLN A 60 -21.83 7.65 19.92
N THR A 61 -20.94 6.73 20.29
CA THR A 61 -20.37 6.67 21.65
C THR A 61 -19.73 8.00 22.05
N ALA A 62 -18.96 8.63 21.17
CA ALA A 62 -18.33 9.93 21.44
C ALA A 62 -19.36 11.04 21.68
N GLU A 63 -20.47 11.02 20.93
CA GLU A 63 -21.58 11.99 21.04
C GLU A 63 -22.39 11.77 22.31
N ILE A 64 -22.80 10.52 22.58
CA ILE A 64 -23.52 10.12 23.79
C ILE A 64 -22.73 10.50 25.04
N LEU A 65 -21.44 10.18 25.08
CA LEU A 65 -20.58 10.51 26.22
C LEU A 65 -20.34 12.02 26.35
N HIS A 66 -20.20 12.76 25.24
CA HIS A 66 -20.06 14.21 25.26
C HIS A 66 -21.34 14.91 25.77
N LEU A 67 -22.51 14.49 25.30
CA LEU A 67 -23.80 15.01 25.75
C LEU A 67 -24.00 14.72 27.24
N LEU A 68 -23.72 13.49 27.67
CA LEU A 68 -23.78 13.11 29.07
C LEU A 68 -22.83 13.95 29.93
N ALA A 69 -21.57 14.11 29.50
CA ALA A 69 -20.59 14.92 30.20
C ALA A 69 -21.10 16.36 30.41
N THR A 70 -21.64 16.97 29.35
CA THR A 70 -22.19 18.33 29.37
C THR A 70 -23.33 18.50 30.40
N GLN A 71 -24.20 17.49 30.55
CA GLN A 71 -25.28 17.52 31.54
C GLN A 71 -24.77 17.42 32.98
N LEU A 72 -23.66 16.70 33.21
CA LEU A 72 -23.07 16.50 34.54
C LEU A 72 -22.22 17.69 35.02
N GLU A 73 -21.93 18.67 34.15
CA GLU A 73 -21.05 19.82 34.46
C GLU A 73 -21.58 20.75 35.57
N HIS A 74 -22.89 20.74 35.81
CA HIS A 74 -23.56 21.70 36.70
C HIS A 74 -23.91 21.14 38.08
N GLY A 75 -23.76 19.82 38.30
CA GLY A 75 -24.01 19.20 39.60
C GLY A 75 -22.77 19.17 40.48
N GLU A 76 -22.90 19.57 41.75
CA GLU A 76 -21.79 19.64 42.71
C GLU A 76 -21.10 18.27 42.89
N ASP A 77 -21.86 17.18 42.91
CA ASP A 77 -21.34 15.80 43.05
C ASP A 77 -20.98 15.13 41.71
N THR A 78 -21.33 15.74 40.58
CA THR A 78 -21.20 15.12 39.24
C THR A 78 -20.14 15.76 38.37
N VAL A 79 -19.63 16.94 38.73
CA VAL A 79 -18.66 17.69 37.92
C VAL A 79 -17.33 16.94 37.72
N ALA A 80 -16.87 16.17 38.71
CA ALA A 80 -15.68 15.32 38.57
C ALA A 80 -15.88 14.25 37.49
N LYS A 81 -17.08 13.65 37.44
CA LYS A 81 -17.46 12.67 36.42
C LYS A 81 -17.60 13.31 35.04
N ALA A 82 -18.09 14.55 34.96
CA ALA A 82 -18.12 15.32 33.71
C ALA A 82 -16.70 15.52 33.13
N VAL A 83 -15.73 15.86 33.99
CA VAL A 83 -14.31 15.99 33.61
C VAL A 83 -13.77 14.66 33.08
N ASP A 84 -14.02 13.55 33.76
CA ASP A 84 -13.56 12.22 33.32
C ASP A 84 -14.16 11.81 31.98
N LEU A 85 -15.44 12.08 31.76
CA LEU A 85 -16.11 11.77 30.50
C LEU A 85 -15.59 12.63 29.34
N HIS A 86 -15.46 13.95 29.52
CA HIS A 86 -14.89 14.81 28.47
C HIS A 86 -13.44 14.43 28.14
N ARG A 87 -12.63 14.07 29.15
CA ARG A 87 -11.28 13.54 28.95
C ARG A 87 -11.31 12.21 28.19
N SER A 88 -12.20 11.30 28.55
CA SER A 88 -12.36 10.01 27.87
C SER A 88 -12.71 10.19 26.39
N VAL A 89 -13.59 11.16 26.08
CA VAL A 89 -13.94 11.49 24.69
C VAL A 89 -12.72 11.99 23.92
N ASP A 90 -11.95 12.94 24.49
CA ASP A 90 -10.74 13.47 23.84
C ASP A 90 -9.64 12.42 23.67
N LEU A 91 -9.46 11.52 24.64
CA LEU A 91 -8.44 10.48 24.56
C LEU A 91 -8.80 9.36 23.61
N THR A 92 -10.08 8.98 23.56
CA THR A 92 -10.53 7.81 22.82
C THR A 92 -10.85 8.14 21.36
N TRP A 93 -11.44 9.31 21.11
CA TRP A 93 -11.85 9.78 19.77
C TRP A 93 -11.30 11.19 19.43
N PRO A 94 -9.99 11.47 19.58
CA PRO A 94 -9.42 12.82 19.46
C PRO A 94 -9.68 13.55 18.13
N TRP A 95 -10.04 12.81 17.07
CA TRP A 95 -10.29 13.33 15.73
C TRP A 95 -11.70 13.90 15.53
N THR A 96 -12.65 13.63 16.43
CA THR A 96 -14.06 14.00 16.22
C THR A 96 -14.38 15.45 16.63
N ALA A 97 -15.55 15.93 16.18
CA ALA A 97 -16.05 17.24 16.59
C ALA A 97 -16.40 17.27 18.09
N GLU A 98 -16.87 16.15 18.64
CA GLU A 98 -17.22 15.95 20.04
C GLU A 98 -15.97 16.01 20.94
N ALA A 99 -14.84 15.49 20.47
CA ALA A 99 -13.57 15.63 21.17
C ALA A 99 -13.09 17.08 21.17
N ARG A 100 -13.25 17.81 20.06
CA ARG A 100 -12.96 19.26 20.03
C ARG A 100 -13.84 20.03 21.04
N ARG A 101 -15.15 19.82 20.99
CA ARG A 101 -16.10 20.41 21.93
C ARG A 101 -15.76 20.02 23.38
N SER A 102 -15.46 18.75 23.64
CA SER A 102 -15.07 18.31 24.98
C SER A 102 -13.80 19.01 25.50
N ARG A 103 -12.82 19.32 24.65
CA ARG A 103 -11.65 20.12 25.05
C ARG A 103 -12.02 21.57 25.41
N GLU A 104 -12.93 22.18 24.65
CA GLU A 104 -13.46 23.52 24.94
C GLU A 104 -14.18 23.54 26.29
N HIS A 105 -14.99 22.53 26.57
CA HIS A 105 -15.67 22.34 27.85
C HIS A 105 -14.70 22.10 29.01
N LEU A 106 -13.67 21.26 28.85
CA LEU A 106 -12.63 21.08 29.85
C LEU A 106 -11.89 22.39 30.17
N ALA A 107 -11.60 23.21 29.15
CA ALA A 107 -10.99 24.52 29.34
C ALA A 107 -11.93 25.48 30.09
N ALA A 108 -13.22 25.47 29.76
CA ALA A 108 -14.24 26.26 30.45
C ALA A 108 -14.40 25.85 31.92
N LEU A 109 -14.46 24.55 32.21
CA LEU A 109 -14.50 24.02 33.59
C LEU A 109 -13.25 24.42 34.38
N ALA A 110 -12.06 24.31 33.79
CA ALA A 110 -10.81 24.74 34.42
C ALA A 110 -10.84 26.25 34.76
N SER A 111 -11.36 27.09 33.86
CA SER A 111 -11.51 28.54 34.10
C SER A 111 -12.47 28.88 35.25
N ARG A 112 -13.42 27.98 35.55
CA ARG A 112 -14.37 28.08 36.67
C ARG A 112 -13.79 27.52 37.98
N GLY A 113 -12.52 27.14 38.01
CA GLY A 113 -11.85 26.59 39.21
C GLY A 113 -12.04 25.09 39.42
N VAL A 114 -12.66 24.37 38.47
CA VAL A 114 -12.75 22.90 38.52
C VAL A 114 -11.39 22.30 38.20
N ARG A 115 -10.92 21.34 39.00
CA ARG A 115 -9.64 20.66 38.78
C ARG A 115 -9.72 19.76 37.54
N VAL A 116 -9.04 20.14 36.46
CA VAL A 116 -8.83 19.30 35.28
C VAL A 116 -7.36 18.84 35.24
N PRO A 117 -7.05 17.55 35.48
CA PRO A 117 -5.69 17.06 35.38
C PRO A 117 -5.13 17.26 33.96
N PRO A 118 -3.83 17.59 33.78
CA PRO A 118 -3.22 17.53 32.45
C PRO A 118 -3.15 16.08 31.94
N LEU A 119 -3.02 15.89 30.63
CA LEU A 119 -2.74 14.56 30.09
C LEU A 119 -1.36 14.08 30.56
N THR A 120 -1.30 12.84 31.02
CA THR A 120 -0.05 12.12 31.25
C THR A 120 0.67 11.86 29.94
N GLU A 121 1.97 11.58 29.98
CA GLU A 121 2.73 11.28 28.75
C GLU A 121 2.15 10.10 27.97
N ALA A 122 1.78 9.02 28.68
CA ALA A 122 1.19 7.83 28.07
C ALA A 122 -0.12 8.18 27.35
N GLU A 123 -0.96 9.01 27.97
CA GLU A 123 -2.18 9.53 27.35
C GLU A 123 -1.88 10.40 26.12
N ARG A 124 -0.84 11.25 26.16
CA ARG A 124 -0.42 12.05 24.98
C ARG A 124 0.03 11.15 23.83
N VAL A 125 0.84 10.13 24.10
CA VAL A 125 1.31 9.15 23.10
C VAL A 125 0.14 8.36 22.51
N ASP A 126 -0.79 7.88 23.34
CA ASP A 126 -1.95 7.12 22.88
C ASP A 126 -2.92 8.01 22.08
N ARG A 127 -3.12 9.26 22.50
CA ARG A 127 -3.92 10.25 21.77
C ARG A 127 -3.31 10.59 20.40
N ALA A 128 -2.00 10.84 20.34
CA ALA A 128 -1.30 11.06 19.07
C ALA A 128 -1.34 9.83 18.17
N SER A 129 -1.17 8.62 18.75
CA SER A 129 -1.32 7.36 18.02
C SER A 129 -2.68 7.23 17.35
N ARG A 130 -3.74 7.60 18.07
CA ARG A 130 -5.10 7.63 17.51
C ARG A 130 -5.25 8.68 16.42
N LEU A 131 -4.71 9.90 16.59
CA LEU A 131 -4.73 10.94 15.56
C LEU A 131 -3.96 10.53 14.30
N VAL A 132 -2.78 9.93 14.43
CA VAL A 132 -1.98 9.42 13.31
C VAL A 132 -2.69 8.30 12.56
N ARG A 133 -3.46 7.45 13.27
CA ARG A 133 -4.13 6.29 12.70
C ARG A 133 -5.51 6.60 12.11
N LEU A 134 -6.25 7.51 12.73
CA LEU A 134 -7.70 7.68 12.54
C LEU A 134 -8.10 9.16 12.30
N GLY A 135 -7.20 10.11 12.58
CA GLY A 135 -7.44 11.54 12.39
C GLY A 135 -6.97 12.07 11.03
N SER A 136 -7.12 13.37 10.81
CA SER A 136 -6.54 14.01 9.63
C SER A 136 -5.01 13.99 9.70
N PRO A 137 -4.31 13.83 8.56
CA PRO A 137 -2.85 13.77 8.54
C PRO A 137 -2.19 14.95 9.25
N ASP A 138 -2.71 16.16 9.06
CA ASP A 138 -2.14 17.38 9.66
C ASP A 138 -2.23 17.36 11.19
N LYS A 139 -3.37 16.92 11.74
CA LYS A 139 -3.55 16.79 13.20
C LYS A 139 -2.70 15.67 13.78
N GLY A 140 -2.53 14.57 13.04
CA GLY A 140 -1.64 13.47 13.42
C GLY A 140 -0.18 13.92 13.44
N LYS A 141 0.25 14.67 12.43
CA LYS A 141 1.58 15.26 12.33
C LYS A 141 1.86 16.23 13.48
N GLU A 142 0.99 17.22 13.67
CA GLU A 142 1.12 18.22 14.73
C GLU A 142 1.22 17.55 16.11
N ALA A 143 0.39 16.54 16.37
CA ALA A 143 0.43 15.80 17.63
C ALA A 143 1.76 15.04 17.84
N VAL A 144 2.35 14.48 16.77
CA VAL A 144 3.65 13.80 16.84
C VAL A 144 4.80 14.81 16.98
N GLU A 145 4.74 15.95 16.31
CA GLU A 145 5.72 17.03 16.47
C GLU A 145 5.75 17.55 17.91
N GLN A 146 4.57 17.78 18.50
CA GLN A 146 4.44 18.17 19.91
C GLN A 146 4.99 17.11 20.87
N LEU A 147 4.81 15.82 20.56
CA LEU A 147 5.41 14.73 21.34
C LEU A 147 6.93 14.77 21.24
N LEU A 148 7.48 14.85 20.03
CA LEU A 148 8.93 14.84 19.79
C LEU A 148 9.65 16.07 20.37
N ALA A 149 8.93 17.17 20.60
CA ALA A 149 9.46 18.36 21.27
C ALA A 149 9.73 18.14 22.78
N SER A 150 9.18 17.07 23.38
CA SER A 150 9.42 16.70 24.78
C SER A 150 10.42 15.53 24.87
N PRO A 151 11.38 15.54 25.82
CA PRO A 151 12.31 14.43 25.98
C PRO A 151 11.59 13.18 26.51
N PRO A 152 11.86 11.97 25.96
CA PRO A 152 11.21 10.75 26.40
C PRO A 152 11.62 10.39 27.83
N LYS A 153 10.68 9.93 28.65
CA LYS A 153 10.93 9.52 30.05
C LYS A 153 11.30 8.04 30.17
N SER A 154 11.09 7.24 29.13
CA SER A 154 11.48 5.82 29.10
C SER A 154 11.87 5.32 27.70
N PRO A 155 12.65 4.23 27.59
CA PRO A 155 12.94 3.59 26.29
C PRO A 155 11.70 3.08 25.54
N VAL A 156 10.66 2.65 26.27
CA VAL A 156 9.40 2.18 25.68
C VAL A 156 8.65 3.35 25.03
N GLU A 157 8.66 4.50 25.69
CA GLU A 157 8.05 5.74 25.20
C GLU A 157 8.79 6.29 24.00
N GLN A 158 10.13 6.38 24.07
CA GLN A 158 10.97 6.76 22.94
C GLN A 158 10.68 5.90 21.71
N ARG A 159 10.56 4.59 21.91
CA ARG A 159 10.19 3.66 20.84
C ARG A 159 8.84 4.02 20.23
N ARG A 160 7.80 4.19 21.04
CA ARG A 160 6.45 4.52 20.56
C ARG A 160 6.40 5.88 19.83
N MET A 161 7.06 6.90 20.36
CA MET A 161 7.15 8.22 19.73
C MET A 161 7.76 8.13 18.33
N HIS A 162 8.89 7.43 18.19
CA HIS A 162 9.52 7.24 16.90
C HIS A 162 8.76 6.27 15.98
N GLU A 163 8.03 5.27 16.49
CA GLU A 163 7.11 4.48 15.65
C GLU A 163 5.98 5.32 15.06
N LEU A 164 5.48 6.32 15.81
CA LEU A 164 4.49 7.28 15.32
C LEU A 164 5.09 8.23 14.29
N ALA A 165 6.27 8.79 14.58
CA ALA A 165 6.99 9.67 13.66
C ALA A 165 7.34 8.96 12.34
N ALA A 166 7.79 7.70 12.40
CA ALA A 166 8.03 6.90 11.21
C ALA A 166 6.78 6.74 10.35
N ARG A 167 5.61 6.58 10.99
CA ARG A 167 4.33 6.43 10.30
C ARG A 167 3.84 7.74 9.70
N VAL A 168 4.00 8.87 10.40
CA VAL A 168 3.74 10.20 9.83
C VAL A 168 4.62 10.43 8.60
N ALA A 169 5.93 10.22 8.74
CA ALA A 169 6.89 10.37 7.65
C ALA A 169 6.54 9.48 6.44
N ARG A 170 6.15 8.22 6.68
CA ARG A 170 5.64 7.33 5.63
C ARG A 170 4.41 7.92 4.94
N ASN A 171 3.44 8.44 5.71
CA ASN A 171 2.21 9.01 5.15
C ASN A 171 2.47 10.29 4.34
N GLU A 172 3.53 11.03 4.67
CA GLU A 172 4.01 12.19 3.93
C GLU A 172 4.85 11.83 2.70
N GLY A 173 5.25 10.57 2.55
CA GLY A 173 6.19 10.12 1.52
C GLY A 173 7.65 10.47 1.82
N ASP A 174 7.96 10.91 3.05
CA ASP A 174 9.32 11.13 3.54
C ASP A 174 9.89 9.80 4.08
N PHE A 175 10.29 8.94 3.15
CA PHE A 175 10.82 7.62 3.49
C PHE A 175 12.19 7.68 4.19
N ALA A 176 12.93 8.78 4.04
CA ALA A 176 14.18 9.00 4.76
C ALA A 176 13.92 9.27 6.25
N ALA A 177 12.98 10.16 6.57
CA ALA A 177 12.51 10.36 7.94
C ALA A 177 11.83 9.09 8.50
N MET A 178 11.10 8.34 7.67
CA MET A 178 10.53 7.04 8.07
C MET A 178 11.61 6.07 8.54
N ALA A 179 12.63 5.83 7.72
CA ALA A 179 13.70 4.88 8.03
C ALA A 179 14.53 5.33 9.24
N TYR A 180 14.79 6.64 9.35
CA TYR A 180 15.44 7.24 10.51
C TYR A 180 14.68 6.92 11.81
N HIS A 181 13.39 7.23 11.85
CA HIS A 181 12.55 6.98 13.01
C HIS A 181 12.34 5.48 13.30
N GLN A 182 12.30 4.62 12.28
CA GLN A 182 12.20 3.16 12.46
C GLN A 182 13.39 2.58 13.23
N ALA A 183 14.61 3.08 13.00
CA ALA A 183 15.76 2.61 13.76
C ALA A 183 15.83 3.18 15.16
N LEU A 184 15.52 4.46 15.34
CA LEU A 184 15.42 5.03 16.69
C LEU A 184 14.39 4.27 17.52
N ALA A 185 13.28 3.85 16.91
CA ALA A 185 12.31 2.95 17.54
C ALA A 185 12.90 1.57 17.85
N ALA A 186 13.70 1.00 16.96
CA ALA A 186 14.36 -0.29 17.18
C ALA A 186 15.50 -0.24 18.22
N GLY A 187 15.91 0.95 18.67
CA GLY A 187 17.15 1.13 19.44
C GLY A 187 18.40 0.84 18.62
N ALA A 188 18.26 0.78 17.29
CA ALA A 188 19.35 0.60 16.36
C ALA A 188 19.93 1.98 16.01
N PRO A 189 21.22 2.07 15.66
CA PRO A 189 21.71 3.24 14.94
C PRO A 189 20.83 3.43 13.67
N PRO A 190 20.41 4.67 13.35
CA PRO A 190 19.63 4.95 12.16
C PRO A 190 20.25 4.26 10.94
N PRO A 191 19.48 3.48 10.14
CA PRO A 191 20.04 2.80 8.99
C PRO A 191 20.62 3.87 8.09
N VAL A 192 21.75 3.57 7.46
CA VAL A 192 22.36 4.42 6.43
C VAL A 192 21.44 4.38 5.21
N THR A 193 20.37 5.15 5.29
CA THR A 193 19.25 5.30 4.35
C THR A 193 19.06 6.76 3.99
N ARG A 194 19.58 7.65 4.83
CA ARG A 194 19.86 9.02 4.47
C ARG A 194 21.14 9.06 3.65
N GLU A 195 21.21 10.04 2.76
CA GLU A 195 22.49 10.46 2.24
C GLU A 195 23.47 10.64 3.40
N PRO A 196 24.74 10.21 3.22
CA PRO A 196 25.74 10.40 4.27
C PRO A 196 25.71 11.86 4.71
N THR A 197 25.82 12.10 6.02
CA THR A 197 25.73 13.48 6.54
C THR A 197 26.78 14.30 5.82
N GLU A 198 26.56 15.60 5.69
CA GLU A 198 27.62 16.48 5.20
C GLU A 198 28.93 16.22 5.95
N ALA A 199 28.91 15.93 7.25
CA ALA A 199 30.09 15.53 8.02
C ALA A 199 30.72 14.20 7.57
N GLU A 200 29.94 13.16 7.28
CA GLU A 200 30.41 11.87 6.76
C GLU A 200 30.94 11.99 5.33
N ILE A 201 30.21 12.72 4.47
CA ILE A 201 30.64 13.08 3.12
C ILE A 201 31.95 13.84 3.22
N GLN A 202 32.06 14.88 4.05
CA GLN A 202 33.29 15.65 4.21
C GLN A 202 34.43 14.80 4.77
N ARG A 203 34.17 13.86 5.68
CA ARG A 203 35.21 12.94 6.18
C ARG A 203 35.71 12.00 5.08
N ILE A 204 34.81 11.49 4.25
CA ILE A 204 35.13 10.64 3.10
C ILE A 204 35.82 11.45 2.00
N LEU A 205 35.36 12.67 1.71
CA LEU A 205 35.98 13.60 0.77
C LEU A 205 37.39 13.98 1.23
N VAL A 206 37.60 14.20 2.52
CA VAL A 206 38.94 14.39 3.09
C VAL A 206 39.79 13.12 2.89
N ASN A 207 39.23 11.93 3.10
CA ASN A 207 39.94 10.67 2.86
C ASN A 207 40.24 10.42 1.37
N ILE A 208 39.35 10.83 0.47
CA ILE A 208 39.53 10.84 -0.98
C ILE A 208 40.69 11.79 -1.34
N ARG A 209 40.67 13.04 -0.84
CA ARG A 209 41.73 14.02 -1.06
C ARG A 209 43.08 13.58 -0.48
N ARG A 210 43.08 12.86 0.64
CA ARG A 210 44.29 12.39 1.36
C ARG A 210 44.82 11.04 0.90
N GLY A 211 44.11 10.31 0.03
CA GLY A 211 44.56 9.00 -0.45
C GLY A 211 44.66 7.93 0.65
N VAL A 212 43.61 7.77 1.46
CA VAL A 212 43.60 6.81 2.58
C VAL A 212 43.83 5.37 2.09
N PRO A 213 44.59 4.52 2.84
CA PRO A 213 44.78 3.12 2.49
C PRO A 213 43.45 2.32 2.48
N LEU A 214 42.89 2.09 1.30
CA LEU A 214 41.60 1.39 1.09
C LEU A 214 41.61 -0.06 1.60
N LYS A 215 42.79 -0.68 1.69
CA LYS A 215 42.98 -2.04 2.26
C LYS A 215 42.47 -2.15 3.71
N ARG A 216 42.39 -1.03 4.45
CA ARG A 216 41.91 -0.98 5.84
C ARG A 216 40.39 -0.86 5.95
N LEU A 217 39.70 -0.51 4.87
CA LEU A 217 38.24 -0.39 4.86
C LEU A 217 37.61 -1.78 4.72
N GLY A 218 36.56 -2.05 5.50
CA GLY A 218 35.68 -3.21 5.31
C GLY A 218 34.72 -3.00 4.13
N GLY A 219 33.97 -4.03 3.76
CA GLY A 219 33.03 -4.00 2.63
C GLY A 219 32.09 -2.78 2.61
N PRO A 220 31.36 -2.48 3.70
CA PRO A 220 30.50 -1.30 3.75
C PRO A 220 31.26 0.03 3.55
N GLY A 221 32.48 0.13 4.10
CA GLY A 221 33.31 1.33 3.95
C GLY A 221 33.82 1.51 2.51
N LEU A 222 34.16 0.43 1.82
CA LEU A 222 34.52 0.48 0.39
C LEU A 222 33.33 0.92 -0.46
N LEU A 223 32.15 0.36 -0.22
CA LEU A 223 30.93 0.71 -0.95
C LEU A 223 30.58 2.19 -0.77
N GLN A 224 30.58 2.69 0.47
CA GLN A 224 30.30 4.10 0.76
C GLN A 224 31.33 5.03 0.09
N TYR A 225 32.60 4.65 0.11
CA TYR A 225 33.66 5.38 -0.57
C TYR A 225 33.44 5.43 -2.09
N ALA A 226 33.16 4.29 -2.71
CA ALA A 226 32.91 4.20 -4.14
C ALA A 226 31.67 4.99 -4.57
N GLN A 227 30.55 4.88 -3.82
CA GLN A 227 29.33 5.65 -4.07
C GLN A 227 29.58 7.16 -3.99
N THR A 228 30.33 7.61 -2.98
CA THR A 228 30.69 9.03 -2.83
C THR A 228 31.58 9.48 -3.99
N ALA A 229 32.63 8.72 -4.31
CA ALA A 229 33.51 9.02 -5.43
C ALA A 229 32.75 9.11 -6.76
N SER A 230 31.83 8.18 -7.02
CA SER A 230 30.97 8.16 -8.21
C SER A 230 30.11 9.42 -8.33
N ARG A 231 29.47 9.87 -7.22
CA ARG A 231 28.65 11.10 -7.20
C ARG A 231 29.44 12.37 -7.57
N PHE A 232 30.71 12.44 -7.20
CA PHE A 232 31.59 13.59 -7.52
C PHE A 232 32.36 13.42 -8.83
N GLY A 233 32.02 12.43 -9.67
CA GLY A 233 32.73 12.16 -10.93
C GLY A 233 34.19 11.76 -10.72
N ALA A 234 34.54 11.22 -9.56
CA ALA A 234 35.91 10.96 -9.14
C ALA A 234 36.35 9.54 -9.56
N HIS A 235 36.33 9.25 -10.87
CA HIS A 235 36.49 7.90 -11.46
C HIS A 235 37.68 7.09 -10.91
N ARG A 236 38.87 7.68 -10.80
CA ARG A 236 40.07 6.99 -10.25
C ARG A 236 39.86 6.40 -8.84
N PHE A 237 38.98 7.01 -8.05
CA PHE A 237 38.71 6.57 -6.68
C PHE A 237 37.66 5.46 -6.64
N VAL A 238 36.71 5.46 -7.58
CA VAL A 238 35.81 4.32 -7.82
C VAL A 238 36.65 3.12 -8.23
N GLU A 239 37.53 3.29 -9.21
CA GLU A 239 38.44 2.24 -9.66
C GLU A 239 39.29 1.67 -8.53
N ALA A 240 39.90 2.53 -7.71
CA ALA A 240 40.71 2.11 -6.57
C ALA A 240 39.90 1.32 -5.52
N ALA A 241 38.62 1.66 -5.31
CA ALA A 241 37.74 0.93 -4.41
C ALA A 241 37.40 -0.47 -4.95
N LEU A 242 37.15 -0.58 -6.27
CA LEU A 242 36.94 -1.87 -6.93
C LEU A 242 38.20 -2.75 -6.85
N ASP A 243 39.39 -2.19 -7.13
CA ASP A 243 40.67 -2.90 -6.97
C ASP A 243 40.90 -3.37 -5.54
N ALA A 244 40.54 -2.54 -4.57
CA ALA A 244 40.63 -2.89 -3.16
C ALA A 244 39.61 -3.96 -2.74
N ALA A 245 38.57 -4.22 -3.53
CA ALA A 245 37.59 -5.28 -3.29
C ALA A 245 37.96 -6.61 -3.97
N MET A 246 38.71 -6.55 -5.07
CA MET A 246 39.13 -7.73 -5.85
C MET A 246 39.80 -8.80 -4.98
N GLY A 247 39.29 -10.03 -5.05
CA GLY A 247 39.88 -11.19 -4.35
C GLY A 247 39.72 -11.19 -2.83
N ARG A 248 38.94 -10.27 -2.25
CA ARG A 248 38.64 -10.25 -0.81
C ARG A 248 37.36 -11.04 -0.50
N PRO A 249 37.29 -11.69 0.68
CA PRO A 249 36.06 -12.32 1.15
C PRO A 249 35.09 -11.24 1.66
N LEU A 250 34.33 -10.63 0.74
CA LEU A 250 33.27 -9.68 1.05
C LEU A 250 31.90 -10.36 0.93
N PRO A 251 30.86 -9.84 1.64
CA PRO A 251 29.49 -10.30 1.44
C PRO A 251 29.07 -10.22 -0.05
N PRO A 252 28.41 -11.23 -0.61
CA PRO A 252 27.98 -11.26 -2.01
C PRO A 252 27.23 -10.00 -2.47
N GLU A 253 26.34 -9.50 -1.63
CA GLU A 253 25.52 -8.31 -1.89
C GLU A 253 26.39 -7.06 -2.01
N VAL A 254 27.41 -6.92 -1.15
CA VAL A 254 28.36 -5.79 -1.19
C VAL A 254 29.19 -5.82 -2.48
N ILE A 255 29.57 -7.01 -2.96
CA ILE A 255 30.31 -7.15 -4.23
C ILE A 255 29.41 -6.73 -5.40
N PHE A 256 28.15 -7.18 -5.40
CA PHE A 256 27.18 -6.80 -6.41
C PHE A 256 26.94 -5.28 -6.42
N ASP A 257 26.72 -4.68 -5.25
CA ASP A 257 26.50 -3.24 -5.11
C ASP A 257 27.72 -2.42 -5.56
N LEU A 258 28.93 -2.85 -5.20
CA LEU A 258 30.18 -2.24 -5.67
C LEU A 258 30.30 -2.30 -7.20
N ALA A 259 29.94 -3.43 -7.81
CA ALA A 259 29.92 -3.55 -9.26
C ALA A 259 28.89 -2.60 -9.89
N MET A 260 27.73 -2.42 -9.27
CA MET A 260 26.69 -1.48 -9.75
C MET A 260 27.14 -0.02 -9.65
N VAL A 261 28.07 0.32 -8.74
CA VAL A 261 28.64 1.68 -8.68
C VAL A 261 29.36 2.06 -9.96
N ALA A 262 29.99 1.08 -10.63
CA ALA A 262 30.80 1.28 -11.82
C ALA A 262 30.15 0.75 -13.12
N ALA A 263 28.93 0.23 -13.05
CA ALA A 263 28.23 -0.30 -14.21
C ALA A 263 27.97 0.81 -15.25
N GLY A 264 28.32 0.54 -16.52
CA GLY A 264 28.17 1.52 -17.59
C GLY A 264 29.26 2.60 -17.66
N SER A 265 30.32 2.46 -16.85
CA SER A 265 31.55 3.25 -16.97
C SER A 265 32.61 2.52 -17.79
N ASP A 266 33.76 3.15 -18.00
CA ASP A 266 34.97 2.56 -18.58
C ASP A 266 35.59 1.42 -17.74
N LEU A 267 35.00 1.10 -16.59
CA LEU A 267 35.45 0.04 -15.67
C LEU A 267 34.74 -1.30 -15.88
N ASP A 268 34.07 -1.52 -17.02
CA ASP A 268 33.30 -2.75 -17.29
C ASP A 268 34.12 -4.05 -17.13
N ALA A 269 35.42 -4.04 -17.46
CA ALA A 269 36.30 -5.19 -17.23
C ALA A 269 36.43 -5.56 -15.73
N LYS A 270 36.39 -4.57 -14.83
CA LYS A 270 36.41 -4.79 -13.38
C LYS A 270 35.04 -5.23 -12.87
N VAL A 271 33.96 -4.68 -13.43
CA VAL A 271 32.58 -5.11 -13.16
C VAL A 271 32.41 -6.59 -13.50
N GLU A 272 32.81 -7.02 -14.71
CA GLU A 272 32.75 -8.42 -15.15
C GLU A 272 33.51 -9.33 -14.16
N LYS A 273 34.73 -8.93 -13.78
CA LYS A 273 35.60 -9.71 -12.91
C LYS A 273 35.04 -9.86 -11.49
N LEU A 274 34.40 -8.81 -10.95
CA LEU A 274 33.73 -8.86 -9.64
C LEU A 274 32.47 -9.73 -9.68
N LEU A 275 31.69 -9.67 -10.76
CA LEU A 275 30.44 -10.40 -10.89
C LEU A 275 30.63 -11.87 -11.27
N ARG A 276 31.76 -12.24 -11.88
CA ARG A 276 32.06 -13.63 -12.28
C ARG A 276 31.83 -14.68 -11.18
N PRO A 277 32.36 -14.55 -9.94
CA PRO A 277 32.09 -15.52 -8.88
C PRO A 277 30.62 -15.54 -8.41
N LEU A 278 29.92 -14.41 -8.48
CA LEU A 278 28.50 -14.29 -8.12
C LEU A 278 27.59 -14.97 -9.15
N ALA A 279 27.96 -14.89 -10.43
CA ALA A 279 27.19 -15.44 -11.55
C ALA A 279 26.94 -16.96 -11.44
N ALA A 280 27.81 -17.69 -10.75
CA ALA A 280 27.68 -19.13 -10.52
C ALA A 280 26.56 -19.52 -9.53
N ARG A 281 26.00 -18.55 -8.79
CA ARG A 281 24.91 -18.80 -7.85
C ARG A 281 23.59 -19.08 -8.59
N ARG A 282 22.78 -19.97 -8.02
CA ARG A 282 21.44 -20.35 -8.52
C ARG A 282 20.29 -19.64 -7.80
N ASP A 283 20.56 -18.44 -7.30
CA ASP A 283 19.58 -17.59 -6.61
C ASP A 283 19.34 -16.27 -7.35
N ALA A 284 18.46 -15.43 -6.80
CA ALA A 284 18.11 -14.15 -7.43
C ALA A 284 19.31 -13.20 -7.60
N LEU A 285 20.29 -13.25 -6.67
CA LEU A 285 21.52 -12.48 -6.77
C LEU A 285 22.41 -12.99 -7.91
N GLY A 286 22.54 -14.32 -8.05
CA GLY A 286 23.27 -14.94 -9.16
C GLY A 286 22.70 -14.59 -10.53
N ARG A 287 21.35 -14.56 -10.66
CA ARG A 287 20.69 -14.10 -11.88
C ARG A 287 21.02 -12.65 -12.22
N GLY A 288 20.94 -11.75 -11.24
CA GLY A 288 21.33 -10.35 -11.43
C GLY A 288 22.80 -10.21 -11.81
N ALA A 289 23.68 -10.98 -11.16
CA ALA A 289 25.10 -10.99 -11.48
C ALA A 289 25.36 -11.47 -12.92
N ARG A 290 24.67 -12.51 -13.41
CA ARG A 290 24.75 -12.95 -14.81
C ARG A 290 24.28 -11.88 -15.78
N TYR A 291 23.13 -11.26 -15.53
CA TYR A 291 22.61 -10.18 -16.37
C TYR A 291 23.59 -9.00 -16.45
N HIS A 292 24.04 -8.45 -15.31
CA HIS A 292 24.94 -7.30 -15.34
C HIS A 292 26.36 -7.64 -15.80
N ARG A 293 26.81 -8.88 -15.63
CA ARG A 293 28.05 -9.38 -16.24
C ARG A 293 27.93 -9.43 -17.77
N ALA A 294 26.79 -9.88 -18.30
CA ALA A 294 26.50 -9.84 -19.72
C ALA A 294 26.51 -8.39 -20.26
N ARG A 295 25.92 -7.44 -19.52
CA ARG A 295 25.96 -6.00 -19.87
C ARG A 295 27.39 -5.44 -19.94
N ALA A 296 28.25 -5.84 -19.01
CA ALA A 296 29.66 -5.43 -19.03
C ALA A 296 30.42 -6.01 -20.24
N LEU A 297 30.24 -7.31 -20.51
CA LEU A 297 30.82 -7.97 -21.68
C LEU A 297 30.35 -7.35 -23.00
N GLU A 298 29.06 -7.03 -23.09
CA GLU A 298 28.47 -6.38 -24.25
C GLU A 298 29.12 -5.03 -24.55
N ARG A 299 29.32 -4.18 -23.53
CA ARG A 299 30.01 -2.89 -23.69
C ARG A 299 31.50 -3.02 -24.01
N MET A 300 32.11 -4.14 -23.63
CA MET A 300 33.48 -4.49 -24.02
C MET A 300 33.59 -5.06 -25.45
N GLY A 301 32.47 -5.31 -26.15
CA GLY A 301 32.45 -5.91 -27.48
C GLY A 301 32.49 -7.44 -27.51
N GLU A 302 32.39 -8.10 -26.35
CA GLU A 302 32.37 -9.56 -26.20
C GLU A 302 30.94 -10.11 -26.41
N LEU A 303 30.38 -9.88 -27.61
CA LEU A 303 28.95 -10.04 -27.89
C LEU A 303 28.45 -11.48 -27.73
N GLU A 304 29.22 -12.48 -28.16
CA GLU A 304 28.83 -13.89 -28.02
C GLU A 304 28.78 -14.34 -26.56
N ALA A 305 29.76 -13.91 -25.76
CA ALA A 305 29.80 -14.20 -24.33
C ALA A 305 28.65 -13.50 -23.57
N ALA A 306 28.34 -12.25 -23.96
CA ALA A 306 27.19 -11.54 -23.42
C ALA A 306 25.87 -12.26 -23.77
N ARG A 307 25.70 -12.64 -25.05
CA ARG A 307 24.51 -13.35 -25.54
C ARG A 307 24.29 -14.68 -24.82
N ALA A 308 25.34 -15.46 -24.59
CA ALA A 308 25.25 -16.72 -23.84
C ALA A 308 24.69 -16.51 -22.42
N LEU A 309 25.19 -15.49 -21.71
CA LEU A 309 24.71 -15.17 -20.36
C LEU A 309 23.26 -14.65 -20.35
N TYR A 310 22.87 -13.86 -21.35
CA TYR A 310 21.47 -13.44 -21.48
C TYR A 310 20.55 -14.64 -21.68
N LEU A 311 20.94 -15.62 -22.52
CA LEU A 311 20.17 -16.84 -22.72
C LEU A 311 20.02 -17.63 -21.41
N GLU A 312 21.11 -17.82 -20.66
CA GLU A 312 21.06 -18.49 -19.35
C GLU A 312 20.07 -17.80 -18.38
N VAL A 313 20.04 -16.47 -18.35
CA VAL A 313 19.10 -15.71 -17.52
C VAL A 313 17.65 -15.95 -17.96
N THR A 314 17.39 -15.96 -19.27
CA THR A 314 16.05 -16.19 -19.81
C THR A 314 15.56 -17.63 -19.63
N GLU A 315 16.45 -18.62 -19.71
CA GLU A 315 16.11 -20.05 -19.56
C GLU A 315 15.82 -20.42 -18.11
N GLU A 316 16.54 -19.85 -17.14
CA GLU A 316 16.33 -20.19 -15.73
C GLU A 316 14.96 -19.75 -15.22
N ARG A 317 14.53 -18.53 -15.58
CA ARG A 317 13.26 -17.99 -15.12
C ARG A 317 12.68 -16.97 -16.12
N PRO A 318 11.91 -17.42 -17.13
CA PRO A 318 11.42 -16.57 -18.21
C PRO A 318 10.58 -15.36 -17.75
N ASP A 319 9.87 -15.47 -16.64
CA ASP A 319 8.99 -14.42 -16.12
C ASP A 319 9.67 -13.49 -15.08
N ASP A 320 11.00 -13.57 -14.92
CA ASP A 320 11.76 -12.76 -13.96
C ASP A 320 12.14 -11.39 -14.54
N TYR A 321 12.30 -10.41 -13.66
CA TYR A 321 12.78 -9.07 -13.98
C TYR A 321 14.04 -9.06 -14.86
N TYR A 322 15.04 -9.91 -14.58
CA TYR A 322 16.25 -9.93 -15.40
C TYR A 322 16.05 -10.60 -16.76
N ALA A 323 15.10 -11.54 -16.87
CA ALA A 323 14.78 -12.18 -18.13
C ALA A 323 14.14 -11.21 -19.11
N LEU A 324 13.30 -10.28 -18.62
CA LEU A 324 12.76 -9.17 -19.40
C LEU A 324 13.88 -8.34 -20.04
N TRP A 325 14.83 -7.86 -19.24
CA TRP A 325 15.96 -7.09 -19.76
C TRP A 325 16.85 -7.91 -20.71
N ALA A 326 17.12 -9.18 -20.36
CA ALA A 326 17.95 -10.06 -21.17
C ALA A 326 17.34 -10.33 -22.56
N ARG A 327 16.02 -10.54 -22.66
CA ARG A 327 15.33 -10.69 -23.95
C ARG A 327 15.52 -9.47 -24.85
N GLN A 328 15.34 -8.26 -24.31
CA GLN A 328 15.55 -7.01 -25.06
C GLN A 328 16.97 -6.97 -25.63
N ARG A 329 17.98 -7.30 -24.80
CA ARG A 329 19.37 -7.31 -25.26
C ARG A 329 19.65 -8.37 -26.32
N ILE A 330 19.05 -9.55 -26.22
CA ILE A 330 19.20 -10.59 -27.25
C ILE A 330 18.66 -10.10 -28.60
N ASP A 331 17.51 -9.43 -28.61
CA ASP A 331 16.91 -8.91 -29.85
C ASP A 331 17.71 -7.73 -30.42
N ASP A 332 18.23 -6.85 -29.56
CA ASP A 332 19.11 -5.76 -29.97
C ASP A 332 20.41 -6.29 -30.61
N LEU A 333 21.01 -7.34 -30.05
CA LEU A 333 22.24 -7.97 -30.57
C LEU A 333 22.02 -8.72 -31.88
N ARG A 334 20.81 -9.21 -32.16
CA ARG A 334 20.46 -9.88 -33.43
C ARG A 334 20.27 -8.90 -34.59
N GLY A 335 20.24 -7.59 -34.33
CA GLY A 335 19.91 -6.58 -35.35
C GLY A 335 18.45 -6.65 -35.81
N THR A 336 17.59 -7.36 -35.09
CA THR A 336 16.15 -7.50 -35.40
C THR A 336 15.30 -6.35 -34.86
N ALA A 337 15.93 -5.34 -34.24
CA ALA A 337 15.26 -4.10 -33.89
C ALA A 337 14.91 -3.34 -35.18
N SER A 338 13.70 -3.57 -35.71
CA SER A 338 13.09 -2.71 -36.72
C SER A 338 13.27 -1.24 -36.35
N GLU A 339 13.55 -0.37 -37.33
CA GLU A 339 13.57 1.09 -37.16
C GLU A 339 12.29 1.63 -36.48
N SER A 340 11.19 0.88 -36.49
CA SER A 340 9.97 1.18 -35.74
C SER A 340 10.08 1.05 -34.21
N VAL A 341 11.09 0.35 -33.68
CA VAL A 341 11.30 0.15 -32.22
C VAL A 341 12.09 1.31 -31.60
N ARG A 342 12.99 1.95 -32.35
CA ARG A 342 13.78 3.10 -31.86
C ARG A 342 12.92 4.35 -31.60
N VAL A 343 11.76 4.46 -32.25
CA VAL A 343 10.78 5.54 -32.03
C VAL A 343 9.91 5.27 -30.80
N ALA A 344 9.86 4.03 -30.30
CA ALA A 344 9.00 3.59 -29.20
C ALA A 344 9.70 3.57 -27.81
N SER A 345 10.79 4.33 -27.62
CA SER A 345 11.36 4.55 -26.28
C SER A 345 10.41 5.34 -25.35
N SER A 346 9.34 5.87 -25.93
CA SER A 346 8.17 6.37 -25.22
C SER A 346 7.03 5.39 -25.43
N ALA A 347 6.43 4.88 -24.35
CA ALA A 347 5.06 4.39 -24.46
C ALA A 347 4.25 5.55 -25.08
N PRO A 348 3.52 5.36 -26.19
CA PRO A 348 2.81 6.47 -26.83
C PRO A 348 1.81 7.03 -25.82
N ILE A 349 2.14 8.18 -25.23
CA ILE A 349 1.17 9.01 -24.54
C ILE A 349 0.29 9.52 -25.66
N LEU A 350 -0.86 8.88 -25.84
CA LEU A 350 -1.89 9.47 -26.70
C LEU A 350 -2.25 10.83 -26.12
N PRO A 351 -2.43 11.85 -26.96
CA PRO A 351 -2.78 13.17 -26.48
C PRO A 351 -4.04 13.04 -25.60
N PRO A 352 -4.04 13.59 -24.37
CA PRO A 352 -5.22 13.56 -23.53
C PRO A 352 -6.35 14.21 -24.33
N ARG A 353 -7.47 13.48 -24.51
CA ARG A 353 -8.66 14.07 -25.11
C ARG A 353 -9.05 15.27 -24.24
N ALA A 354 -9.23 16.44 -24.89
CA ALA A 354 -9.73 17.64 -24.23
C ALA A 354 -11.01 17.28 -23.43
N PRO A 355 -11.25 17.91 -22.27
CA PRO A 355 -12.44 17.60 -21.46
C PRO A 355 -13.68 17.86 -22.31
N ALA A 356 -14.30 16.78 -22.77
CA ALA A 356 -15.53 16.87 -23.52
C ALA A 356 -16.61 17.36 -22.55
N LYS A 357 -17.13 18.57 -22.80
CA LYS A 357 -18.49 18.92 -22.36
C LYS A 357 -19.38 17.76 -22.81
N LYS A 358 -20.18 17.16 -21.89
CA LYS A 358 -21.17 16.10 -22.20
C LYS A 358 -21.83 16.38 -23.56
N PRO A 359 -22.20 15.42 -24.45
CA PRO A 359 -22.46 13.98 -24.27
C PRO A 359 -22.11 13.09 -25.51
N ASN A 360 -22.67 11.87 -25.56
CA ASN A 360 -22.83 10.91 -26.67
C ASN A 360 -21.66 10.01 -27.08
N LEU A 361 -21.86 8.73 -26.71
CA LEU A 361 -21.14 7.52 -27.09
C LEU A 361 -21.17 7.33 -28.60
N THR A 362 -20.04 7.54 -29.26
CA THR A 362 -19.67 6.78 -30.47
C THR A 362 -18.16 6.92 -30.68
N TYR A 363 -17.43 5.80 -30.57
CA TYR A 363 -15.97 5.74 -30.61
C TYR A 363 -15.45 5.21 -31.95
N PRO A 364 -14.47 5.90 -32.57
CA PRO A 364 -13.51 5.30 -33.52
C PRO A 364 -12.07 5.36 -32.92
N PRO A 365 -11.10 4.57 -33.41
CA PRO A 365 -10.81 3.25 -32.85
C PRO A 365 -9.37 3.11 -32.32
N PHE A 366 -9.24 2.49 -31.15
CA PHE A 366 -8.15 1.54 -30.86
C PHE A 366 -8.43 0.14 -31.43
N ALA A 367 -9.51 0.00 -32.20
CA ALA A 367 -10.10 -1.27 -32.62
C ALA A 367 -9.31 -2.08 -33.68
N GLU A 368 -8.13 -1.67 -34.14
CA GLU A 368 -7.34 -2.51 -35.05
C GLU A 368 -6.28 -3.37 -34.37
N VAL A 369 -5.99 -3.12 -33.09
CA VAL A 369 -5.44 -4.16 -32.19
C VAL A 369 -6.52 -4.50 -31.17
N ALA A 370 -7.75 -4.70 -31.66
CA ALA A 370 -8.66 -5.58 -30.98
C ALA A 370 -7.91 -6.89 -30.79
N LEU A 371 -7.64 -7.23 -29.52
CA LEU A 371 -7.57 -8.60 -29.07
C LEU A 371 -8.72 -9.34 -29.76
N ASN A 372 -8.44 -10.01 -30.89
CA ASN A 372 -9.31 -11.00 -31.51
C ASN A 372 -9.33 -12.22 -30.60
N ARG A 373 -9.84 -12.03 -29.40
CA ARG A 373 -10.17 -13.05 -28.44
C ARG A 373 -11.54 -12.71 -27.94
N GLU A 374 -12.45 -13.63 -28.20
CA GLU A 374 -13.63 -13.82 -27.36
C GLU A 374 -13.21 -13.51 -25.92
N VAL A 375 -13.94 -12.59 -25.29
CA VAL A 375 -13.90 -12.37 -23.85
C VAL A 375 -13.78 -13.77 -23.25
N SER A 376 -12.61 -14.10 -22.69
CA SER A 376 -12.46 -15.37 -21.98
C SER A 376 -13.28 -15.18 -20.73
N ALA A 377 -14.57 -15.42 -20.89
CA ALA A 377 -15.51 -15.56 -19.83
C ALA A 377 -14.84 -16.49 -18.83
N SER A 378 -14.72 -16.00 -17.60
CA SER A 378 -14.48 -16.91 -16.48
C SER A 378 -15.46 -18.08 -16.65
N PRO A 379 -15.06 -19.35 -16.44
CA PRO A 379 -15.95 -20.51 -16.57
C PRO A 379 -17.24 -20.43 -15.71
N ALA A 380 -17.40 -19.36 -14.93
CA ALA A 380 -18.59 -18.97 -14.19
C ALA A 380 -19.67 -18.20 -14.98
N ALA A 381 -19.45 -17.79 -16.23
CA ALA A 381 -20.39 -16.94 -16.97
C ALA A 381 -21.71 -17.64 -17.39
N GLU A 382 -21.84 -18.95 -17.19
CA GLU A 382 -23.04 -19.71 -17.54
C GLU A 382 -23.94 -20.07 -16.32
N ALA A 383 -23.43 -19.93 -15.10
CA ALA A 383 -24.19 -20.27 -13.90
C ALA A 383 -25.04 -19.10 -13.41
N SER A 384 -26.31 -19.34 -13.13
CA SER A 384 -27.18 -18.38 -12.47
C SER A 384 -26.70 -18.04 -11.06
N LEU A 385 -27.04 -16.86 -10.53
CA LEU A 385 -26.73 -16.50 -9.14
C LEU A 385 -27.34 -17.48 -8.13
N GLU A 386 -28.44 -18.14 -8.49
CA GLU A 386 -29.06 -19.18 -7.68
C GLU A 386 -28.22 -20.45 -7.61
N GLU A 387 -27.67 -20.91 -8.76
CA GLU A 387 -26.73 -22.04 -8.80
C GLU A 387 -25.42 -21.73 -8.09
N ILE A 388 -24.95 -20.48 -8.17
CA ILE A 388 -23.77 -20.02 -7.42
C ILE A 388 -24.06 -20.02 -5.91
N ALA A 389 -25.23 -19.55 -5.48
CA ALA A 389 -25.64 -19.57 -4.08
C ALA A 389 -25.78 -21.02 -3.55
N ASP A 390 -26.31 -21.94 -4.36
CA ASP A 390 -26.49 -23.35 -3.98
C ASP A 390 -25.17 -24.05 -3.62
N LYS A 391 -24.05 -23.63 -4.22
CA LYS A 391 -22.72 -24.13 -3.87
C LYS A 391 -22.35 -23.82 -2.41
N LEU A 392 -22.80 -22.69 -1.86
CA LEU A 392 -22.52 -22.32 -0.46
C LEU A 392 -23.34 -23.13 0.54
N ARG A 393 -24.47 -23.73 0.16
CA ARG A 393 -25.44 -24.35 1.08
C ARG A 393 -24.80 -25.38 2.02
N GLY A 394 -23.94 -26.25 1.48
CA GLY A 394 -23.21 -27.25 2.26
C GLY A 394 -22.23 -26.62 3.26
N VAL A 395 -21.50 -25.59 2.82
CA VAL A 395 -20.56 -24.84 3.67
C VAL A 395 -21.29 -24.08 4.76
N VAL A 396 -22.42 -23.45 4.44
CA VAL A 396 -23.28 -22.73 5.40
C VAL A 396 -23.82 -23.68 6.46
N SER A 397 -24.26 -24.89 6.08
CA SER A 397 -24.76 -25.89 7.02
C SER A 397 -23.68 -26.36 8.00
N LEU A 398 -22.42 -26.39 7.59
CA LEU A 398 -21.30 -26.88 8.41
C LEU A 398 -20.65 -25.76 9.25
N HIS A 399 -20.50 -24.58 8.65
CA HIS A 399 -19.63 -23.51 9.17
C HIS A 399 -20.38 -22.20 9.45
N GLY A 400 -21.68 -22.10 9.14
CA GLY A 400 -22.45 -20.86 9.22
C GLY A 400 -22.54 -20.25 10.62
N GLU A 401 -22.48 -21.06 11.68
CA GLU A 401 -22.42 -20.55 13.06
C GLU A 401 -21.08 -19.85 13.36
N ALA A 402 -19.95 -20.41 12.89
CA ALA A 402 -18.62 -19.84 13.08
C ALA A 402 -18.34 -18.67 12.12
N TYR A 403 -19.00 -18.68 10.96
CA TYR A 403 -18.91 -17.69 9.88
C TYR A 403 -20.31 -17.19 9.49
N PRO A 404 -20.93 -16.32 10.30
CA PRO A 404 -22.28 -15.79 10.01
C PRO A 404 -22.34 -14.96 8.72
N GLN A 405 -21.19 -14.61 8.16
CA GLN A 405 -21.07 -14.00 6.84
C GLN A 405 -21.52 -14.93 5.71
N LEU A 406 -21.25 -16.23 5.80
CA LEU A 406 -21.56 -17.19 4.73
C LEU A 406 -23.07 -17.32 4.45
N PRO A 407 -23.96 -17.49 5.45
CA PRO A 407 -25.40 -17.49 5.18
C PRO A 407 -25.91 -16.14 4.66
N ARG A 408 -25.31 -15.02 5.07
CA ARG A 408 -25.64 -13.70 4.51
C ARG A 408 -25.22 -13.58 3.05
N ALA A 409 -24.03 -14.05 2.69
CA ALA A 409 -23.55 -14.09 1.32
C ALA A 409 -24.48 -14.94 0.43
N GLU A 410 -24.88 -16.13 0.89
CA GLU A 410 -25.84 -16.97 0.18
C GLU A 410 -27.17 -16.24 -0.07
N ALA A 411 -27.74 -15.61 0.96
CA ALA A 411 -28.99 -14.87 0.84
C ALA A 411 -28.89 -13.69 -0.13
N LEU A 412 -27.78 -12.93 -0.08
CA LEU A 412 -27.55 -11.78 -0.96
C LEU A 412 -27.42 -12.20 -2.43
N LEU A 413 -26.74 -13.33 -2.71
CA LEU A 413 -26.68 -13.89 -4.06
C LEU A 413 -28.06 -14.22 -4.61
N ARG A 414 -28.93 -14.83 -3.81
CA ARG A 414 -30.32 -15.13 -4.20
C ARG A 414 -31.16 -13.87 -4.46
N LEU A 415 -30.85 -12.77 -3.78
CA LEU A 415 -31.47 -11.46 -3.98
C LEU A 415 -30.88 -10.68 -5.17
N GLY A 416 -29.83 -11.21 -5.81
CA GLY A 416 -29.13 -10.52 -6.89
C GLY A 416 -28.12 -9.45 -6.43
N ASP A 417 -27.88 -9.31 -5.12
CA ASP A 417 -26.93 -8.36 -4.56
C ASP A 417 -25.51 -8.94 -4.52
N VAL A 418 -24.84 -8.86 -5.68
CA VAL A 418 -23.46 -9.35 -5.84
C VAL A 418 -22.48 -8.57 -4.98
N ASP A 419 -22.61 -7.24 -4.89
CA ASP A 419 -21.68 -6.40 -4.12
C ASP A 419 -21.74 -6.68 -2.62
N GLY A 420 -22.96 -6.84 -2.09
CA GLY A 420 -23.18 -7.28 -0.72
C GLY A 420 -22.63 -8.68 -0.47
N ALA A 421 -22.85 -9.62 -1.39
CA ALA A 421 -22.31 -10.98 -1.28
C ALA A 421 -20.78 -11.00 -1.25
N GLN A 422 -20.12 -10.24 -2.13
CA GLN A 422 -18.66 -10.10 -2.12
C GLN A 422 -18.14 -9.53 -0.79
N LEU A 423 -18.82 -8.54 -0.22
CA LEU A 423 -18.45 -7.99 1.09
C LEU A 423 -18.51 -9.07 2.20
N GLU A 424 -19.57 -9.87 2.23
CA GLU A 424 -19.71 -10.92 3.22
C GLU A 424 -18.67 -12.05 3.04
N LEU A 425 -18.42 -12.49 1.80
CA LEU A 425 -17.36 -13.47 1.52
C LEU A 425 -15.98 -12.95 1.91
N TYR A 426 -15.71 -11.67 1.63
CA TYR A 426 -14.50 -10.99 2.04
C TYR A 426 -14.34 -10.99 3.57
N GLU A 427 -15.40 -10.67 4.32
CA GLU A 427 -15.40 -10.71 5.78
C GLU A 427 -15.22 -12.13 6.34
N ALA A 428 -15.77 -13.15 5.67
CA ALA A 428 -15.52 -14.56 6.02
C ALA A 428 -14.03 -14.91 5.87
N TYR A 429 -13.42 -14.48 4.76
CA TYR A 429 -11.97 -14.63 4.53
C TYR A 429 -11.14 -13.92 5.62
N VAL A 430 -11.52 -12.71 6.03
CA VAL A 430 -10.83 -12.00 7.13
C VAL A 430 -10.94 -12.76 8.44
N ALA A 431 -12.14 -13.24 8.77
CA ALA A 431 -12.39 -14.04 9.96
C ALA A 431 -11.53 -15.31 9.98
N TYR A 432 -11.42 -16.00 8.83
CA TYR A 432 -10.57 -17.18 8.66
C TYR A 432 -9.09 -16.83 8.88
N ARG A 433 -8.59 -15.80 8.19
CA ARG A 433 -7.19 -15.33 8.31
C ARG A 433 -6.82 -14.97 9.74
N ALA A 434 -7.74 -14.32 10.45
CA ALA A 434 -7.54 -13.95 11.85
C ALA A 434 -7.48 -15.17 12.78
N ALA A 435 -8.16 -16.27 12.44
CA ALA A 435 -8.11 -17.51 13.21
C ALA A 435 -6.82 -18.31 12.97
N ILE A 436 -6.34 -18.40 11.73
CA ILE A 436 -5.20 -19.25 11.35
C ILE A 436 -3.83 -18.54 11.35
N ARG A 437 -3.80 -17.21 11.22
CA ARG A 437 -2.56 -16.40 11.21
C ARG A 437 -2.66 -15.23 12.19
N ARG A 438 -1.70 -14.30 12.17
CA ARG A 438 -1.89 -12.99 12.81
C ARG A 438 -3.03 -12.25 12.10
N PRO A 439 -3.94 -11.56 12.83
CA PRO A 439 -5.04 -10.83 12.23
C PRO A 439 -4.53 -9.85 11.17
N LEU A 440 -5.15 -9.85 9.98
CA LEU A 440 -5.06 -8.73 9.06
C LEU A 440 -5.54 -7.51 9.85
N ARG A 441 -4.63 -6.59 10.22
CA ARG A 441 -4.99 -5.39 10.99
C ARG A 441 -5.85 -4.47 10.12
N ARG A 442 -7.16 -4.75 10.04
CA ARG A 442 -8.11 -4.04 9.17
C ARG A 442 -9.14 -3.18 9.91
N ALA A 443 -9.37 -3.45 11.19
CA ALA A 443 -10.61 -3.05 11.87
C ALA A 443 -10.83 -1.55 12.15
N GLY A 444 -9.97 -0.66 11.66
CA GLY A 444 -10.12 0.78 11.91
C GLY A 444 -10.03 1.65 10.67
N LEU A 445 -9.48 1.17 9.56
CA LEU A 445 -9.16 2.05 8.43
C LEU A 445 -10.21 2.02 7.31
N VAL A 446 -10.85 0.87 7.07
CA VAL A 446 -12.06 0.79 6.22
C VAL A 446 -13.22 1.52 6.92
N SER A 447 -13.34 1.35 8.23
CA SER A 447 -14.30 2.05 9.09
C SER A 447 -14.10 3.58 9.11
N VAL A 448 -12.84 4.03 9.05
CA VAL A 448 -12.48 5.46 8.94
C VAL A 448 -12.66 6.00 7.52
N ALA A 449 -12.41 5.18 6.50
CA ALA A 449 -12.64 5.56 5.10
C ALA A 449 -14.15 5.66 4.83
N GLU A 450 -14.94 4.64 5.12
CA GLU A 450 -16.39 4.58 4.87
C GLU A 450 -17.23 5.44 5.84
N GLY A 451 -16.62 6.02 6.88
CA GLY A 451 -17.35 6.62 8.00
C GLY A 451 -18.25 5.62 8.75
N ALA A 452 -18.13 4.32 8.44
CA ALA A 452 -18.98 3.26 8.97
C ALA A 452 -18.30 2.59 10.16
N HIS A 453 -18.96 2.63 11.32
CA HIS A 453 -18.43 2.13 12.59
C HIS A 453 -18.55 0.61 12.70
N ARG A 454 -17.79 -0.12 11.89
CA ARG A 454 -17.55 -1.54 12.14
C ARG A 454 -16.15 -1.70 12.73
N ARG A 455 -16.08 -1.98 14.03
CA ARG A 455 -14.88 -2.58 14.64
C ARG A 455 -15.03 -4.10 14.65
N TYR A 456 -13.93 -4.76 14.33
CA TYR A 456 -13.73 -6.19 14.50
C TYR A 456 -13.52 -6.49 15.99
N ALA A 457 -14.44 -7.20 16.62
CA ALA A 457 -14.23 -7.81 17.93
C ALA A 457 -13.44 -9.13 17.75
N PRO A 458 -12.43 -9.42 18.59
CA PRO A 458 -11.81 -10.73 18.58
C PRO A 458 -12.84 -11.80 18.99
N PRO A 459 -12.95 -12.92 18.24
CA PRO A 459 -13.92 -13.98 18.54
C PRO A 459 -13.64 -14.61 19.90
N PHE A 460 -14.69 -15.14 20.55
CA PHE A 460 -14.52 -15.95 21.76
C PHE A 460 -13.60 -17.15 21.48
N ALA A 461 -12.90 -17.68 22.49
CA ALA A 461 -11.95 -18.78 22.28
C ALA A 461 -12.57 -20.02 21.60
N ALA A 462 -13.86 -20.27 21.82
CA ALA A 462 -14.61 -21.34 21.14
C ALA A 462 -14.86 -21.04 19.65
N GLU A 463 -15.32 -19.83 19.34
CA GLU A 463 -15.52 -19.34 17.97
C GLU A 463 -14.21 -19.30 17.18
N HIS A 464 -13.11 -18.91 17.83
CA HIS A 464 -11.77 -18.93 17.23
C HIS A 464 -11.31 -20.36 16.90
N ARG A 465 -11.66 -21.36 17.72
CA ARG A 465 -11.37 -22.78 17.42
C ARG A 465 -12.22 -23.27 16.25
N ALA A 466 -13.53 -23.04 16.29
CA ALA A 466 -14.44 -23.41 15.20
C ALA A 466 -14.01 -22.80 13.86
N ARG A 467 -13.54 -21.54 13.84
CA ARG A 467 -13.01 -20.92 12.62
C ARG A 467 -11.78 -21.61 12.05
N ARG A 468 -10.94 -22.24 12.88
CA ARG A 468 -9.77 -23.01 12.42
C ARG A 468 -10.15 -24.34 11.76
N GLU A 469 -11.38 -24.80 11.98
CA GLU A 469 -11.91 -26.05 11.43
C GLU A 469 -12.49 -25.87 10.01
N LEU A 470 -12.39 -24.66 9.43
CA LEU A 470 -12.76 -24.42 8.03
C LEU A 470 -11.86 -25.23 7.10
N ASP A 471 -12.34 -26.40 6.70
CA ASP A 471 -11.62 -27.42 5.94
C ASP A 471 -11.29 -26.99 4.50
N ASP A 472 -10.36 -27.70 3.86
CA ASP A 472 -9.82 -27.34 2.55
C ASP A 472 -10.91 -27.31 1.47
N LEU A 473 -11.83 -28.28 1.48
CA LEU A 473 -12.94 -28.35 0.52
C LEU A 473 -13.89 -27.17 0.69
N SER A 474 -14.25 -26.83 1.92
CA SER A 474 -15.07 -25.65 2.22
C SER A 474 -14.42 -24.36 1.75
N ARG A 475 -13.10 -24.22 1.90
CA ARG A 475 -12.37 -23.04 1.39
C ARG A 475 -12.32 -23.00 -0.13
N GLU A 476 -12.15 -24.14 -0.79
CA GLU A 476 -12.24 -24.23 -2.25
C GLU A 476 -13.62 -23.81 -2.77
N ILE A 477 -14.70 -24.26 -2.12
CA ILE A 477 -16.06 -23.88 -2.49
C ILE A 477 -16.27 -22.37 -2.32
N ILE A 478 -15.84 -21.79 -1.18
CA ILE A 478 -15.91 -20.33 -0.98
C ILE A 478 -15.11 -19.60 -2.05
N ALA A 479 -13.92 -20.12 -2.39
CA ALA A 479 -13.08 -19.50 -3.42
C ALA A 479 -13.71 -19.57 -4.81
N ASP A 480 -14.33 -20.68 -5.17
CA ASP A 480 -15.06 -20.83 -6.44
C ASP A 480 -16.24 -19.88 -6.52
N VAL A 481 -17.01 -19.73 -5.43
CA VAL A 481 -18.12 -18.79 -5.37
C VAL A 481 -17.62 -17.35 -5.48
N ALA A 482 -16.55 -17.00 -4.76
CA ALA A 482 -15.95 -15.68 -4.84
C ALA A 482 -15.44 -15.36 -6.26
N ALA A 483 -14.72 -16.30 -6.90
CA ALA A 483 -14.24 -16.13 -8.28
C ALA A 483 -15.40 -16.03 -9.28
N ALA A 484 -16.48 -16.80 -9.08
CA ALA A 484 -17.65 -16.78 -9.94
C ALA A 484 -18.36 -15.42 -9.97
N ILE A 485 -18.35 -14.71 -8.84
CA ILE A 485 -18.92 -13.37 -8.74
C ILE A 485 -17.90 -12.25 -8.91
N GLY A 486 -16.67 -12.57 -9.33
CA GLY A 486 -15.61 -11.59 -9.62
C GLY A 486 -14.75 -11.13 -8.44
N ASP A 487 -14.93 -11.69 -7.24
CA ASP A 487 -14.09 -11.40 -6.06
C ASP A 487 -12.83 -12.28 -6.03
N TRP A 488 -11.94 -12.00 -6.97
CA TRP A 488 -10.63 -12.67 -7.09
C TRP A 488 -9.75 -12.49 -5.85
N GLY A 489 -9.90 -11.38 -5.12
CA GLY A 489 -9.11 -11.10 -3.92
C GLY A 489 -9.43 -12.05 -2.77
N THR A 490 -10.71 -12.38 -2.59
CA THR A 490 -11.15 -13.41 -1.64
C THR A 490 -10.83 -14.80 -2.14
N ALA A 491 -11.06 -15.09 -3.43
CA ALA A 491 -10.80 -16.41 -4.02
C ALA A 491 -9.35 -16.86 -3.83
N ILE A 492 -8.40 -15.99 -4.19
CA ILE A 492 -6.95 -16.22 -4.01
C ILE A 492 -6.55 -16.20 -2.53
N GLY A 493 -7.27 -15.42 -1.72
CA GLY A 493 -6.95 -15.24 -0.31
C GLY A 493 -7.27 -16.47 0.55
N ILE A 494 -8.41 -17.12 0.29
CA ILE A 494 -8.99 -18.13 1.17
C ILE A 494 -8.56 -19.56 0.84
N SER A 495 -8.18 -19.84 -0.42
CA SER A 495 -7.80 -21.18 -0.88
C SER A 495 -6.58 -21.13 -1.79
N ASP A 496 -5.76 -22.20 -1.76
CA ASP A 496 -4.63 -22.40 -2.67
C ASP A 496 -5.07 -22.84 -4.08
N ARG A 497 -6.37 -23.12 -4.27
CA ARG A 497 -6.97 -23.45 -5.57
C ARG A 497 -6.78 -22.36 -6.62
N TYR A 498 -6.82 -21.10 -6.19
CA TYR A 498 -6.47 -19.95 -7.03
C TYR A 498 -5.17 -19.37 -6.52
N HIS A 499 -4.14 -19.41 -7.36
CA HIS A 499 -2.83 -18.92 -6.99
C HIS A 499 -2.70 -17.44 -7.35
N PRO A 500 -2.02 -16.60 -6.54
CA PRO A 500 -1.72 -15.22 -6.91
C PRO A 500 -1.03 -15.11 -8.28
N ASP A 501 -0.26 -16.12 -8.68
CA ASP A 501 0.44 -16.11 -9.97
C ASP A 501 -0.45 -16.50 -11.16
N ASP A 502 -1.71 -16.87 -10.94
CA ASP A 502 -2.68 -17.09 -12.02
C ASP A 502 -3.04 -15.78 -12.73
N ARG A 503 -2.76 -14.63 -12.09
CA ARG A 503 -2.87 -13.27 -12.66
C ARG A 503 -4.20 -13.09 -13.45
N PRO A 504 -5.36 -13.26 -12.80
CA PRO A 504 -6.65 -13.07 -13.45
C PRO A 504 -6.80 -11.62 -13.91
N ARG A 505 -7.54 -11.40 -15.01
CA ARG A 505 -7.96 -10.07 -15.49
C ARG A 505 -9.12 -9.55 -14.64
N ALA A 506 -8.90 -9.40 -13.33
CA ALA A 506 -9.88 -8.86 -12.41
C ALA A 506 -10.17 -7.38 -12.75
N TYR A 507 -11.42 -6.93 -12.63
CA TYR A 507 -11.83 -5.54 -12.92
C TYR A 507 -11.43 -5.08 -14.34
N GLU A 508 -11.50 -6.00 -15.31
CA GLU A 508 -11.05 -5.75 -16.68
C GLU A 508 -11.79 -4.59 -17.33
N LYS A 509 -13.12 -4.51 -17.15
CA LYS A 509 -13.93 -3.44 -17.72
C LYS A 509 -13.47 -2.07 -17.21
N GLU A 510 -13.25 -1.94 -15.90
CA GLU A 510 -12.80 -0.71 -15.25
C GLU A 510 -11.37 -0.35 -15.68
N ILE A 511 -10.48 -1.34 -15.76
CA ILE A 511 -9.10 -1.15 -16.22
C ILE A 511 -9.04 -0.69 -17.66
N LEU A 512 -9.76 -1.35 -18.58
CA LEU A 512 -9.76 -0.98 -19.99
C LEU A 512 -10.32 0.43 -20.18
N ALA A 513 -11.41 0.78 -19.49
CA ALA A 513 -11.99 2.11 -19.56
C ALA A 513 -11.04 3.20 -19.02
N ALA A 514 -10.37 2.95 -17.89
CA ALA A 514 -9.40 3.89 -17.32
C ALA A 514 -8.14 4.01 -18.19
N ALA A 515 -7.62 2.89 -18.70
CA ALA A 515 -6.47 2.84 -19.59
C ALA A 515 -6.71 3.64 -20.87
N GLU A 516 -7.87 3.45 -21.51
CA GLU A 516 -8.27 4.21 -22.69
C GLU A 516 -8.37 5.70 -22.38
N ARG A 517 -9.00 6.06 -21.25
CA ARG A 517 -9.22 7.46 -20.84
C ARG A 517 -7.92 8.24 -20.64
N HIS A 518 -6.90 7.59 -20.08
CA HIS A 518 -5.63 8.23 -19.71
C HIS A 518 -4.46 7.88 -20.63
N GLY A 519 -4.68 7.07 -21.66
CA GLY A 519 -3.67 6.71 -22.65
C GLY A 519 -2.51 5.89 -22.07
N ILE A 520 -2.80 4.94 -21.19
CA ILE A 520 -1.79 4.03 -20.63
C ILE A 520 -2.08 2.57 -21.02
N ASP A 521 -1.06 1.72 -21.02
CA ASP A 521 -1.24 0.29 -21.28
C ASP A 521 -2.05 -0.36 -20.13
N PRO A 522 -3.22 -0.98 -20.39
CA PRO A 522 -4.01 -1.65 -19.36
C PRO A 522 -3.24 -2.76 -18.63
N ASN A 523 -2.26 -3.39 -19.28
CA ASN A 523 -1.42 -4.42 -18.66
C ASN A 523 -0.56 -3.87 -17.51
N LEU A 524 -0.21 -2.58 -17.56
CA LEU A 524 0.48 -1.92 -16.45
C LEU A 524 -0.44 -1.76 -15.24
N LEU A 525 -1.72 -1.40 -15.46
CA LEU A 525 -2.71 -1.31 -14.38
C LEU A 525 -2.99 -2.67 -13.75
N PHE A 526 -3.14 -3.73 -14.57
CA PHE A 526 -3.29 -5.09 -14.05
C PHE A 526 -2.08 -5.48 -13.19
N ALA A 527 -0.87 -5.16 -13.63
CA ALA A 527 0.37 -5.43 -12.88
C ALA A 527 0.45 -4.67 -11.56
N VAL A 528 0.14 -3.36 -11.57
CA VAL A 528 0.11 -2.53 -10.36
C VAL A 528 -0.92 -3.05 -9.37
N MET A 529 -2.18 -3.24 -9.79
CA MET A 529 -3.24 -3.78 -8.94
C MET A 529 -2.88 -5.14 -8.34
N ARG A 530 -2.26 -6.02 -9.14
CA ARG A 530 -1.80 -7.34 -8.69
C ARG A 530 -0.74 -7.24 -7.59
N VAL A 531 0.19 -6.29 -7.69
CA VAL A 531 1.25 -6.08 -6.69
C VAL A 531 0.72 -5.42 -5.43
N GLU A 532 -0.19 -4.45 -5.58
CA GLU A 532 -0.69 -3.59 -4.50
C GLU A 532 -1.72 -4.27 -3.60
N SER A 533 -2.74 -4.90 -4.18
CA SER A 533 -3.87 -5.43 -3.40
C SER A 533 -4.11 -6.92 -3.56
N VAL A 534 -3.54 -7.55 -4.60
CA VAL A 534 -3.98 -8.88 -5.05
C VAL A 534 -5.50 -8.88 -5.26
N TYR A 535 -6.01 -7.82 -5.90
CA TYR A 535 -7.41 -7.61 -6.27
C TYR A 535 -8.39 -7.37 -5.12
N GLN A 536 -7.88 -7.12 -3.90
CA GLN A 536 -8.73 -6.82 -2.74
C GLN A 536 -9.19 -5.36 -2.77
N ARG A 537 -10.40 -5.09 -3.31
CA ARG A 537 -10.91 -3.71 -3.44
C ARG A 537 -11.08 -2.95 -2.12
N ARG A 538 -11.30 -3.66 -1.01
CA ARG A 538 -11.51 -3.03 0.32
C ARG A 538 -10.23 -2.92 1.16
N ILE A 539 -9.04 -3.21 0.61
CA ILE A 539 -7.82 -3.28 1.43
C ILE A 539 -7.31 -1.90 1.78
N VAL A 540 -6.96 -1.72 3.06
CA VAL A 540 -6.24 -0.55 3.53
C VAL A 540 -4.93 -0.99 4.17
N SER A 541 -3.81 -0.46 3.67
CA SER A 541 -2.48 -0.78 4.21
C SER A 541 -2.29 -0.22 5.61
N HIS A 542 -1.22 -0.67 6.26
CA HIS A 542 -0.78 -0.10 7.54
C HIS A 542 -0.47 1.41 7.46
N ALA A 543 -0.10 1.91 6.28
CA ALA A 543 0.17 3.32 6.02
C ALA A 543 -1.11 4.12 5.67
N GLY A 544 -2.26 3.44 5.54
CA GLY A 544 -3.50 4.09 5.15
C GLY A 544 -3.69 4.18 3.63
N ALA A 545 -2.91 3.47 2.82
CA ALA A 545 -3.12 3.37 1.37
C ALA A 545 -4.39 2.55 1.07
N ILE A 546 -5.27 3.00 0.18
CA ILE A 546 -6.65 2.49 0.04
C ILE A 546 -6.86 1.83 -1.33
N GLY A 547 -7.55 0.69 -1.31
CA GLY A 547 -8.19 0.08 -2.47
C GLY A 547 -7.28 -0.77 -3.36
N LEU A 548 -7.77 -1.06 -4.57
CA LEU A 548 -7.15 -1.98 -5.54
C LEU A 548 -5.71 -1.63 -5.89
N THR A 549 -5.39 -0.34 -5.96
CA THR A 549 -4.10 0.20 -6.39
C THR A 549 -3.38 0.95 -5.27
N GLN A 550 -3.88 0.83 -4.03
CA GLN A 550 -3.28 1.38 -2.81
C GLN A 550 -2.91 2.87 -2.93
N ILE A 551 -3.89 3.69 -3.32
CA ILE A 551 -3.72 5.14 -3.38
C ILE A 551 -3.70 5.72 -1.97
N MET A 552 -2.69 6.53 -1.66
CA MET A 552 -2.64 7.27 -0.41
C MET A 552 -3.73 8.36 -0.39
N PRO A 553 -4.42 8.59 0.74
CA PRO A 553 -5.47 9.62 0.85
C PRO A 553 -5.00 11.02 0.43
N ARG A 554 -3.73 11.36 0.72
CA ARG A 554 -3.11 12.60 0.27
C ARG A 554 -3.01 12.66 -1.26
N THR A 555 -2.51 11.61 -1.89
CA THR A 555 -2.43 11.51 -3.35
C THR A 555 -3.82 11.57 -3.96
N GLY A 556 -4.81 10.87 -3.40
CA GLY A 556 -6.21 10.93 -3.85
C GLY A 556 -6.76 12.37 -3.84
N ARG A 557 -6.53 13.13 -2.75
CA ARG A 557 -6.95 14.54 -2.68
C ARG A 557 -6.26 15.41 -3.73
N LEU A 558 -4.97 15.20 -3.96
CA LEU A 558 -4.23 15.93 -4.99
C LEU A 558 -4.75 15.60 -6.40
N ILE A 559 -5.05 14.34 -6.69
CA ILE A 559 -5.67 13.92 -7.96
C ILE A 559 -7.06 14.55 -8.12
N ALA A 560 -7.88 14.52 -7.06
CA ALA A 560 -9.21 15.12 -7.06
C ALA A 560 -9.15 16.62 -7.35
N GLN A 561 -8.25 17.34 -6.68
CA GLN A 561 -8.00 18.76 -6.90
C GLN A 561 -7.57 19.04 -8.35
N ALA A 562 -6.60 18.28 -8.87
CA ALA A 562 -6.10 18.41 -10.25
C ALA A 562 -7.19 18.23 -11.30
N ARG A 563 -8.19 17.41 -10.96
CA ARG A 563 -9.29 17.02 -11.83
C ARG A 563 -10.58 17.80 -11.57
N GLY A 564 -10.58 18.74 -10.62
CA GLY A 564 -11.75 19.54 -10.28
C GLY A 564 -12.90 18.73 -9.65
N ILE A 565 -12.58 17.71 -8.86
CA ILE A 565 -13.55 16.89 -8.13
C ILE A 565 -13.74 17.49 -6.73
N GLU A 566 -14.87 18.17 -6.51
CA GLU A 566 -15.10 19.01 -5.31
C GLU A 566 -15.51 18.22 -4.05
N ASP A 567 -16.18 17.07 -4.19
CA ASP A 567 -16.71 16.28 -3.07
C ASP A 567 -15.92 14.99 -2.76
N PHE A 568 -14.65 14.93 -3.14
CA PHE A 568 -13.83 13.73 -2.94
C PHE A 568 -13.57 13.45 -1.45
N THR A 569 -13.85 12.22 -1.05
CA THR A 569 -13.46 11.67 0.25
C THR A 569 -12.52 10.47 0.06
N PRO A 570 -11.63 10.16 1.03
CA PRO A 570 -10.83 8.93 0.97
C PRO A 570 -11.67 7.63 0.88
N ALA A 571 -12.95 7.66 1.28
CA ALA A 571 -13.89 6.56 1.14
C ALA A 571 -14.06 6.12 -0.31
N ASP A 572 -14.08 7.10 -1.22
CA ASP A 572 -14.35 6.89 -2.64
C ASP A 572 -13.26 6.01 -3.27
N LEU A 573 -12.07 5.94 -2.68
CA LEU A 573 -11.00 5.04 -3.12
C LEU A 573 -11.30 3.56 -2.86
N LEU A 574 -12.37 3.20 -2.16
CA LEU A 574 -12.85 1.81 -2.03
C LEU A 574 -13.71 1.37 -3.22
N ASP A 575 -14.23 2.33 -3.98
CA ASP A 575 -14.90 2.08 -5.24
C ASP A 575 -13.86 1.68 -6.31
N PRO A 576 -13.99 0.49 -6.95
CA PRO A 576 -13.06 0.05 -7.98
C PRO A 576 -12.87 1.02 -9.14
N GLU A 577 -13.97 1.62 -9.62
CA GLU A 577 -13.92 2.52 -10.78
C GLU A 577 -13.14 3.79 -10.45
N VAL A 578 -13.42 4.43 -9.30
CA VAL A 578 -12.69 5.61 -8.83
C VAL A 578 -11.21 5.27 -8.57
N ASN A 579 -10.94 4.17 -7.88
CA ASN A 579 -9.58 3.79 -7.50
C ASN A 579 -8.69 3.51 -8.72
N ILE A 580 -9.19 2.72 -9.67
CA ILE A 580 -8.47 2.37 -10.91
C ILE A 580 -8.30 3.62 -11.79
N ASP A 581 -9.33 4.45 -11.92
CA ASP A 581 -9.27 5.69 -12.69
C ASP A 581 -8.24 6.70 -12.13
N PHE A 582 -8.18 6.84 -10.81
CA PHE A 582 -7.18 7.69 -10.15
C PHE A 582 -5.76 7.15 -10.34
N ALA A 583 -5.57 5.83 -10.24
CA ALA A 583 -4.27 5.20 -10.47
C ALA A 583 -3.80 5.36 -11.91
N ALA A 584 -4.72 5.18 -12.87
CA ALA A 584 -4.44 5.35 -14.29
C ALA A 584 -4.01 6.79 -14.62
N TRP A 585 -4.75 7.78 -14.10
CA TRP A 585 -4.37 9.18 -14.23
C TRP A 585 -2.98 9.43 -13.61
N TYR A 586 -2.75 8.96 -12.39
CA TYR A 586 -1.48 9.22 -11.70
C TYR A 586 -0.28 8.56 -12.40
N LEU A 587 -0.43 7.32 -12.87
CA LEU A 587 0.59 6.64 -13.68
C LEU A 587 0.86 7.37 -14.98
N ALA A 588 -0.16 7.88 -15.68
CA ALA A 588 0.03 8.68 -16.90
C ALA A 588 0.89 9.92 -16.63
N GLN A 589 0.61 10.64 -15.54
CA GLN A 589 1.40 11.80 -15.13
C GLN A 589 2.86 11.43 -14.80
N LEU A 590 3.08 10.28 -14.15
CA LEU A 590 4.41 9.79 -13.83
C LEU A 590 5.18 9.35 -15.09
N ILE A 591 4.53 8.64 -16.01
CA ILE A 591 5.12 8.24 -17.30
C ILE A 591 5.53 9.50 -18.08
N ALA A 592 4.66 10.51 -18.15
CA ALA A 592 4.96 11.79 -18.80
C ALA A 592 6.12 12.54 -18.12
N ARG A 593 6.20 12.51 -16.79
CA ARG A 593 7.27 13.16 -16.02
C ARG A 593 8.65 12.60 -16.34
N PHE A 594 8.75 11.31 -16.62
CA PHE A 594 10.00 10.61 -16.89
C PHE A 594 10.13 10.25 -18.37
N ASP A 595 9.59 11.06 -19.28
CA ASP A 595 9.75 10.93 -20.74
C ASP A 595 9.44 9.52 -21.28
N GLY A 596 8.42 8.86 -20.72
CA GLY A 596 8.01 7.52 -21.13
C GLY A 596 8.72 6.36 -20.43
N HIS A 597 9.67 6.61 -19.53
CA HIS A 597 10.41 5.57 -18.81
C HIS A 597 9.54 4.89 -17.74
N VAL A 598 8.79 3.86 -18.15
CA VAL A 598 7.88 3.09 -17.30
C VAL A 598 8.54 2.59 -16.01
N PRO A 599 9.78 2.06 -15.98
CA PRO A 599 10.41 1.65 -14.72
C PRO A 599 10.54 2.78 -13.69
N LEU A 600 10.82 4.01 -14.13
CA LEU A 600 10.91 5.18 -13.26
C LEU A 600 9.54 5.67 -12.79
N ALA A 601 8.52 5.55 -13.64
CA ALA A 601 7.13 5.80 -13.25
C ALA A 601 6.66 4.81 -12.16
N ILE A 602 6.95 3.52 -12.33
CA ILE A 602 6.67 2.47 -11.33
C ILE A 602 7.43 2.76 -10.02
N ALA A 603 8.72 3.10 -10.11
CA ALA A 603 9.53 3.47 -8.95
C ALA A 603 8.93 4.69 -8.24
N SER A 604 8.40 5.66 -8.98
CA SER A 604 7.81 6.89 -8.43
C SER A 604 6.43 6.68 -7.84
N TYR A 605 5.66 5.73 -8.37
CA TYR A 605 4.36 5.37 -7.82
C TYR A 605 4.49 4.88 -6.37
N ASN A 606 5.52 4.06 -6.10
CA ASN A 606 5.79 3.54 -4.76
C ASN A 606 6.73 4.42 -3.92
N GLY A 607 7.87 4.83 -4.47
CA GLY A 607 8.94 5.55 -3.77
C GLY A 607 8.81 7.08 -3.80
N GLY A 608 7.83 7.61 -4.54
CA GLY A 608 7.58 9.04 -4.67
C GLY A 608 8.43 9.71 -5.77
N PRO A 609 7.84 10.64 -6.56
CA PRO A 609 8.49 11.27 -7.71
C PRO A 609 9.68 12.16 -7.34
N HIS A 610 9.68 12.77 -6.16
CA HIS A 610 10.79 13.60 -5.69
C HIS A 610 12.05 12.76 -5.45
N ASN A 611 11.91 11.60 -4.80
CA ASN A 611 13.02 10.71 -4.52
C ASN A 611 13.62 10.15 -5.82
N VAL A 612 12.77 9.69 -6.75
CA VAL A 612 13.24 9.19 -8.05
C VAL A 612 13.97 10.27 -8.84
N SER A 613 13.48 11.52 -8.81
CA SER A 613 14.18 12.64 -9.45
C SER A 613 15.56 12.85 -8.83
N ALA A 614 15.67 12.84 -7.50
CA ALA A 614 16.95 12.95 -6.81
C ALA A 614 17.91 11.79 -7.14
N TRP A 615 17.41 10.56 -7.30
CA TRP A 615 18.23 9.41 -7.71
C TRP A 615 18.77 9.56 -9.12
N ILE A 616 17.94 10.07 -10.04
CA ILE A 616 18.36 10.41 -11.40
C ILE A 616 19.42 11.52 -11.34
N ASP A 617 19.16 12.63 -10.65
CA ASP A 617 20.07 13.79 -10.59
C ASP A 617 21.44 13.42 -10.02
N ALA A 618 21.49 12.51 -9.03
CA ALA A 618 22.74 12.01 -8.47
C ALA A 618 23.58 11.18 -9.45
N HIS A 619 22.99 10.71 -10.56
CA HIS A 619 23.53 9.66 -11.43
C HIS A 619 23.36 9.90 -12.95
N ALA A 620 22.70 10.99 -13.36
CA ALA A 620 22.14 11.22 -14.70
C ALA A 620 23.15 11.18 -15.85
N LYS A 621 24.46 11.23 -15.56
CA LYS A 621 25.52 11.28 -16.58
C LYS A 621 26.42 10.05 -16.64
N THR A 622 26.21 9.05 -15.78
CA THR A 622 27.20 7.96 -15.61
C THR A 622 26.63 6.56 -15.50
N LEU A 623 25.32 6.40 -15.24
CA LEU A 623 24.70 5.08 -15.04
C LEU A 623 23.60 4.80 -16.07
N PRO A 624 23.55 3.58 -16.65
CA PRO A 624 22.39 3.14 -17.40
C PRO A 624 21.21 2.85 -16.45
N LEU A 625 19.99 2.91 -16.98
CA LEU A 625 18.74 2.75 -16.22
C LEU A 625 18.69 1.43 -15.45
N ASP A 626 19.05 0.32 -16.08
CA ASP A 626 19.05 -0.99 -15.44
C ASP A 626 19.95 -1.03 -14.19
N ALA A 627 21.12 -0.39 -14.23
CA ALA A 627 22.00 -0.25 -13.07
C ALA A 627 21.49 0.77 -12.04
N LEU A 628 20.83 1.86 -12.46
CA LEU A 628 20.19 2.80 -11.54
C LEU A 628 19.09 2.10 -10.73
N LEU A 629 18.27 1.28 -11.39
CA LEU A 629 17.19 0.55 -10.73
C LEU A 629 17.72 -0.39 -9.65
N GLU A 630 18.86 -1.05 -9.86
CA GLU A 630 19.52 -1.85 -8.81
C GLU A 630 20.05 -1.04 -7.62
N ARG A 631 20.28 0.25 -7.84
CA ARG A 631 20.80 1.18 -6.82
C ARG A 631 19.70 1.96 -6.10
N ILE A 632 18.43 1.63 -6.31
CA ILE A 632 17.30 2.22 -5.58
C ILE A 632 17.52 2.01 -4.07
N PRO A 633 17.68 3.08 -3.26
CA PRO A 633 18.02 2.95 -1.84
C PRO A 633 16.91 2.31 -1.01
N PHE A 634 15.65 2.47 -1.43
CA PHE A 634 14.50 1.92 -0.74
C PHE A 634 14.27 0.48 -1.15
N THR A 635 14.59 -0.47 -0.25
CA THR A 635 14.40 -1.91 -0.50
C THR A 635 12.97 -2.26 -0.90
N GLU A 636 11.97 -1.56 -0.35
CA GLU A 636 10.55 -1.73 -0.72
C GLU A 636 10.31 -1.34 -2.18
N THR A 637 10.79 -0.16 -2.59
CA THR A 637 10.66 0.35 -3.96
C THR A 637 11.45 -0.48 -4.97
N HIS A 638 12.67 -0.91 -4.63
CA HIS A 638 13.46 -1.81 -5.47
C HIS A 638 12.71 -3.12 -5.75
N ARG A 639 12.17 -3.75 -4.69
CA ARG A 639 11.36 -4.97 -4.84
C ARG A 639 10.07 -4.70 -5.63
N TYR A 640 9.44 -3.56 -5.39
CA TYR A 640 8.21 -3.16 -6.06
C TYR A 640 8.40 -3.06 -7.58
N VAL A 641 9.43 -2.34 -8.03
CA VAL A 641 9.76 -2.20 -9.46
C VAL A 641 9.92 -3.55 -10.13
N ARG A 642 10.73 -4.44 -9.52
CA ARG A 642 10.98 -5.78 -10.09
C ARG A 642 9.71 -6.62 -10.19
N ARG A 643 8.83 -6.54 -9.18
CA ARG A 643 7.54 -7.27 -9.18
C ARG A 643 6.58 -6.72 -10.23
N VAL A 644 6.38 -5.40 -10.29
CA VAL A 644 5.46 -4.79 -11.25
C VAL A 644 5.92 -5.04 -12.68
N LEU A 645 7.21 -4.88 -12.98
CA LEU A 645 7.73 -5.17 -14.33
C LEU A 645 7.57 -6.64 -14.72
N GLY A 646 7.83 -7.58 -13.81
CA GLY A 646 7.59 -9.00 -14.08
C GLY A 646 6.12 -9.33 -14.34
N HIS A 647 5.19 -8.75 -13.57
CA HIS A 647 3.75 -8.91 -13.83
C HIS A 647 3.31 -8.22 -15.12
N TYR A 648 3.84 -7.04 -15.41
CA TYR A 648 3.50 -6.25 -16.60
C TYR A 648 3.89 -6.99 -17.88
N GLU A 649 5.11 -7.51 -17.92
CA GLU A 649 5.59 -8.35 -19.02
C GLU A 649 4.73 -9.61 -19.18
N HIS A 650 4.40 -10.29 -18.08
CA HIS A 650 3.56 -11.48 -18.14
C HIS A 650 2.19 -11.19 -18.77
N TYR A 651 1.54 -10.09 -18.37
CA TYR A 651 0.25 -9.70 -18.94
C TYR A 651 0.36 -9.39 -20.43
N ARG A 652 1.42 -8.68 -20.86
CA ARG A 652 1.66 -8.39 -22.28
C ARG A 652 1.91 -9.64 -23.11
N VAL A 653 2.76 -10.56 -22.63
CA VAL A 653 3.03 -11.84 -23.30
C VAL A 653 1.75 -12.67 -23.44
N ARG A 654 0.93 -12.73 -22.38
CA ARG A 654 -0.38 -13.40 -22.41
C ARG A 654 -1.31 -12.82 -23.48
N ASP A 655 -1.26 -11.50 -23.66
CA ASP A 655 -2.04 -10.76 -24.65
C ASP A 655 -1.44 -10.79 -26.07
N GLY A 656 -0.32 -11.50 -26.27
CA GLY A 656 0.38 -11.55 -27.56
C GLY A 656 1.01 -10.21 -27.95
N MET A 657 1.15 -9.28 -27.01
CA MET A 657 1.82 -8.02 -27.24
C MET A 657 3.34 -8.23 -27.25
N PRO A 658 4.07 -7.46 -28.08
CA PRO A 658 5.53 -7.48 -28.01
C PRO A 658 5.98 -7.01 -26.61
N MET A 659 7.15 -7.47 -26.21
CA MET A 659 7.81 -7.02 -24.98
C MET A 659 7.92 -5.48 -24.96
N VAL A 660 7.82 -4.90 -23.75
CA VAL A 660 8.01 -3.45 -23.58
C VAL A 660 9.45 -3.10 -23.92
N ALA A 661 9.65 -2.20 -24.87
CA ALA A 661 10.97 -1.62 -25.08
C ALA A 661 11.36 -0.79 -23.85
N LEU A 662 12.37 -1.26 -23.11
CA LEU A 662 12.90 -0.55 -21.95
C LEU A 662 14.16 0.22 -22.36
N GLY A 663 14.07 1.55 -22.39
CA GLY A 663 15.23 2.41 -22.62
C GLY A 663 16.29 2.19 -21.54
N LEU A 664 17.56 2.16 -21.95
CA LEU A 664 18.70 2.07 -21.03
C LEU A 664 19.27 3.44 -20.66
N GLU A 665 18.91 4.47 -21.41
CA GLU A 665 19.32 5.84 -21.13
C GLU A 665 18.49 6.39 -19.99
N LEU A 666 19.11 7.24 -19.16
CA LEU A 666 18.37 7.99 -18.17
C LEU A 666 17.73 9.20 -18.83
N PRO A 667 16.48 9.56 -18.47
CA PRO A 667 15.92 10.83 -18.91
C PRO A 667 16.72 11.99 -18.32
N GLU A 668 16.67 13.14 -18.99
CA GLU A 668 17.17 14.38 -18.41
C GLU A 668 16.43 14.69 -17.10
N PRO A 669 17.09 15.35 -16.11
CA PRO A 669 16.47 15.79 -14.86
C PRO A 669 15.07 16.36 -15.08
N ALA A 670 14.10 15.80 -14.33
CA ALA A 670 12.67 15.91 -14.62
C ALA A 670 12.21 17.35 -14.95
N ARG A 671 11.88 17.59 -16.22
CA ARG A 671 11.48 18.90 -16.74
C ARG A 671 10.02 19.26 -16.41
N HIS A 672 9.21 18.30 -15.98
CA HIS A 672 7.76 18.46 -15.83
C HIS A 672 7.32 18.20 -14.40
N ALA A 673 6.89 19.28 -13.71
CA ALA A 673 6.17 19.14 -12.46
C ALA A 673 4.88 18.32 -12.70
N ILE A 674 4.56 17.42 -11.78
CA ILE A 674 3.23 16.80 -11.79
C ILE A 674 2.25 17.95 -11.58
N ARG A 675 1.42 18.22 -12.59
CA ARG A 675 0.36 19.22 -12.50
C ARG A 675 -0.75 18.61 -11.64
N PHE A 676 -0.67 18.90 -10.35
CA PHE A 676 -1.77 18.71 -9.42
C PHE A 676 -2.73 19.90 -9.46
#